data_AF-L8AX97-F1
#
_entry.id   AF-L8AX97-F1
#
_cell.length_a   1.000
_cell.length_b   1.000
_cell.length_c   1.000
_cell.angle_alpha   90.00
_cell.angle_beta   90.00
_cell.angle_gamma   90.00
#
_symmetry.space_group_name_H-M   'P 1'
#
loop_
_entity.id
_entity.type
_entity.pdbx_description
1 polymer ?
#
loop_
_entity_poly.entity_id
_entity_poly.type
_entity_poly.pdbx_seq_one_letter_code
_entity_poly.pdbx_strand_id
1 'polypeptide(L)'
;MKQSSKRHRKDGALQHTVLWIGILSAFCTTGSAFTSSALGRTKPSSLHLVPGSAAVLNLGRRPGKRSNYLRLSLPADRRTSVGSSKNKDNTDSTNNDATQSIEGTKEDVKEKIQFSPSYLEQIDRMRGYRRKRQWKRVLEEYSNGNSTETTAQKHAKNLFDTIVSQEMRDDIRRRKKVYWSDWEDGFKNKRKVIPAILFLYFACLSPAVSFGTIASEITQGSIGIVEFLLSSGLSGMAYAMMCGQPMAFIAPTGLTLAFISGLYRFCMVKALPFFPIYAWVGLWTSFFFVLLGLGGSSQLIRFCTRFTDEVFNALLSVNFIYEAVASLKRNFDLADPMNLTMPFVSLAMALSTFWCTAKVAAFESSKYLNQKIRSIVKDFGPVTIFILMSIFNQRAWMKKFKVPTLTVPSSFQLSGGRNFLINLNAIPLNIKLACVLPAILLTSLFFMDQNISVRVVNNPDNKLKKGAAYNLDMVALGLITSCLSLVGLPWMCGATVQSLNHVRALTETRFNERTGEPEIIGVTETRVTGFAVHALICSTLAILPLLRFVPIPVVAGVFLFLGRKLMSGNSFLQRIRDCFVEKSRLPADHPIRYIGRKKTNIFTVTQIGCLGGLWFFKQNSTTAIFFPSVIGLLMLIRAFVLPKVFTEDELIDLGDPSPN
;
A
#
# COMPACT_ATOMS: atom_id res chain seq x y z
N MET A 1 -30.33 -17.23 -14.95
CA MET A 1 -29.48 -16.17 -15.57
C MET A 1 -28.53 -15.43 -14.61
N LYS A 2 -28.93 -15.04 -13.37
CA LYS A 2 -28.02 -14.33 -12.42
C LYS A 2 -26.83 -15.16 -11.86
N GLN A 3 -26.91 -16.49 -11.85
CA GLN A 3 -25.78 -17.37 -11.45
C GLN A 3 -24.74 -17.60 -12.56
N SER A 4 -25.17 -17.62 -13.83
CA SER A 4 -24.27 -17.78 -14.99
C SER A 4 -23.42 -16.52 -15.23
N SER A 5 -23.99 -15.32 -15.05
CA SER A 5 -23.25 -14.05 -15.10
C SER A 5 -22.20 -13.92 -13.98
N LYS A 6 -22.43 -14.51 -12.80
CA LYS A 6 -21.44 -14.57 -11.71
C LYS A 6 -20.30 -15.56 -11.98
N ARG A 7 -20.54 -16.67 -12.69
CA ARG A 7 -19.48 -17.60 -13.12
C ARG A 7 -18.58 -16.97 -14.21
N HIS A 8 -19.16 -16.36 -15.24
CA HIS A 8 -18.35 -15.69 -16.27
C HIS A 8 -17.51 -14.51 -15.76
N ARG A 9 -17.98 -13.78 -14.72
CA ARG A 9 -17.15 -12.76 -14.04
C ARG A 9 -16.02 -13.34 -13.20
N LYS A 10 -16.21 -14.52 -12.59
CA LYS A 10 -15.15 -15.23 -11.84
C LYS A 10 -14.08 -15.77 -12.79
N ASP A 11 -14.47 -16.30 -13.93
CA ASP A 11 -13.53 -16.89 -14.91
C ASP A 11 -12.68 -15.81 -15.61
N GLY A 12 -13.26 -14.64 -15.91
CA GLY A 12 -12.50 -13.49 -16.45
C GLY A 12 -11.48 -12.91 -15.47
N ALA A 13 -11.83 -12.79 -14.18
CA ALA A 13 -10.91 -12.32 -13.14
C ALA A 13 -9.77 -13.32 -12.86
N LEU A 14 -10.09 -14.62 -12.88
CA LEU A 14 -9.10 -15.70 -12.77
C LEU A 14 -8.15 -15.69 -13.98
N GLN A 15 -8.67 -15.50 -15.20
CA GLN A 15 -7.85 -15.41 -16.41
C GLN A 15 -6.93 -14.18 -16.41
N HIS A 16 -7.40 -13.01 -15.98
CA HIS A 16 -6.55 -11.82 -15.85
C HIS A 16 -5.48 -11.98 -14.76
N THR A 17 -5.81 -12.64 -13.65
CA THR A 17 -4.87 -12.88 -12.55
C THR A 17 -3.83 -13.94 -12.92
N VAL A 18 -4.24 -15.02 -13.60
CA VAL A 18 -3.33 -16.04 -14.14
C VAL A 18 -2.46 -15.45 -15.27
N LEU A 19 -2.97 -14.51 -16.07
CA LEU A 19 -2.18 -13.79 -17.06
C LEU A 19 -1.11 -12.93 -16.39
N TRP A 20 -1.43 -12.17 -15.33
CA TRP A 20 -0.45 -11.33 -14.63
C TRP A 20 0.54 -12.12 -13.79
N ILE A 21 0.10 -13.17 -13.09
CA ILE A 21 0.98 -14.12 -12.39
C ILE A 21 1.84 -14.88 -13.41
N GLY A 22 1.29 -15.24 -14.56
CA GLY A 22 1.98 -15.85 -15.68
C GLY A 22 3.01 -14.90 -16.30
N ILE A 23 2.73 -13.61 -16.40
CA ILE A 23 3.67 -12.58 -16.84
C ILE A 23 4.79 -12.42 -15.79
N LEU A 24 4.47 -12.26 -14.50
CA LEU A 24 5.45 -12.18 -13.41
C LEU A 24 6.33 -13.45 -13.31
N SER A 25 5.74 -14.64 -13.50
CA SER A 25 6.42 -15.94 -13.51
C SER A 25 7.28 -16.15 -14.76
N ALA A 26 6.75 -15.84 -15.95
CA ALA A 26 7.47 -15.97 -17.21
C ALA A 26 8.68 -15.02 -17.25
N PHE A 27 8.54 -13.79 -16.73
CA PHE A 27 9.64 -12.85 -16.65
C PHE A 27 10.73 -13.27 -15.64
N CYS A 28 10.35 -13.83 -14.49
CA CYS A 28 11.31 -14.44 -13.54
C CYS A 28 12.07 -15.63 -14.15
N THR A 29 11.39 -16.42 -14.99
CA THR A 29 12.00 -17.62 -15.63
C THR A 29 12.91 -17.25 -16.80
N THR A 30 12.61 -16.16 -17.53
CA THR A 30 13.57 -15.59 -18.51
C THR A 30 14.76 -14.89 -17.85
N GLY A 31 14.61 -14.36 -16.63
CA GLY A 31 15.69 -13.76 -15.87
C GLY A 31 16.78 -14.75 -15.43
N SER A 32 16.40 -15.98 -15.07
CA SER A 32 17.35 -17.06 -14.75
C SER A 32 18.06 -17.63 -15.99
N ALA A 33 17.40 -17.62 -17.16
CA ALA A 33 18.01 -17.98 -18.43
C ALA A 33 19.05 -16.93 -18.89
N PHE A 34 18.80 -15.65 -18.61
CA PHE A 34 19.72 -14.57 -18.98
C PHE A 34 21.01 -14.57 -18.12
N THR A 35 20.93 -14.92 -16.83
CA THR A 35 22.13 -15.11 -15.99
C THR A 35 22.92 -16.37 -16.34
N SER A 36 22.25 -17.44 -16.80
CA SER A 36 22.96 -18.63 -17.31
C SER A 36 23.72 -18.33 -18.62
N SER A 37 23.18 -17.45 -19.47
CA SER A 37 23.89 -16.97 -20.68
C SER A 37 25.01 -15.96 -20.41
N ALA A 38 25.00 -15.28 -19.25
CA ALA A 38 26.00 -14.29 -18.86
C ALA A 38 27.19 -14.86 -18.07
N LEU A 39 27.16 -16.16 -17.71
CA LEU A 39 28.21 -16.85 -16.95
C LEU A 39 29.02 -17.86 -17.78
N GLY A 40 28.97 -17.80 -19.12
CA GLY A 40 29.75 -18.67 -20.00
C GLY A 40 30.78 -17.91 -20.84
N ARG A 41 32.07 -18.25 -20.64
CA ARG A 41 33.29 -17.92 -21.43
C ARG A 41 34.17 -16.78 -20.91
N THR A 42 34.98 -17.09 -19.90
CA THR A 42 36.40 -16.69 -19.89
C THR A 42 37.21 -17.82 -20.55
N LYS A 43 37.96 -17.49 -21.61
CA LYS A 43 38.97 -18.38 -22.20
C LYS A 43 40.20 -18.43 -21.28
N PRO A 44 40.87 -19.59 -21.11
CA PRO A 44 42.31 -19.64 -20.91
C PRO A 44 43.01 -19.99 -22.23
N SER A 45 44.24 -19.49 -22.35
CA SER A 45 45.11 -19.52 -23.52
C SER A 45 45.75 -20.90 -23.74
N SER A 46 45.97 -21.20 -25.03
CA SER A 46 47.04 -22.04 -25.62
C SER A 46 47.22 -23.51 -25.17
N LEU A 47 46.92 -24.45 -26.09
CA LEU A 47 47.88 -25.47 -26.55
C LEU A 47 47.42 -26.11 -27.88
N HIS A 48 48.40 -26.41 -28.74
CA HIS A 48 48.29 -26.97 -30.09
C HIS A 48 47.79 -28.43 -30.13
N LEU A 49 47.01 -28.83 -31.16
CA LEU A 49 47.35 -29.80 -32.23
C LEU A 49 46.12 -30.30 -33.04
N VAL A 50 46.21 -30.13 -34.38
CA VAL A 50 45.77 -30.96 -35.54
C VAL A 50 44.27 -31.25 -35.80
N PRO A 51 43.78 -31.09 -37.06
CA PRO A 51 42.36 -31.22 -37.44
C PRO A 51 41.99 -32.57 -38.09
N GLY A 52 40.70 -32.95 -38.00
CA GLY A 52 40.15 -34.13 -38.68
C GLY A 52 38.62 -34.07 -38.88
N SER A 53 38.23 -33.72 -40.10
CA SER A 53 37.13 -34.24 -40.94
C SER A 53 35.73 -34.64 -40.39
N ALA A 54 34.73 -33.98 -41.01
CA ALA A 54 33.61 -34.55 -41.77
C ALA A 54 32.23 -34.88 -41.13
N ALA A 55 31.22 -34.80 -42.03
CA ALA A 55 29.77 -35.09 -41.96
C ALA A 55 28.90 -33.94 -41.40
N VAL A 56 28.20 -33.10 -42.18
CA VAL A 56 27.26 -33.33 -43.30
C VAL A 56 26.19 -34.37 -42.98
N LEU A 57 24.98 -33.89 -42.64
CA LEU A 57 23.74 -34.51 -43.11
C LEU A 57 22.58 -33.51 -43.06
N ASN A 58 22.11 -33.20 -44.25
CA ASN A 58 20.98 -32.35 -44.56
C ASN A 58 20.03 -33.25 -45.38
N LEU A 59 18.82 -33.48 -44.88
CA LEU A 59 17.69 -34.12 -45.58
C LEU A 59 16.45 -33.36 -45.08
N GLY A 60 15.53 -32.85 -45.88
CA GLY A 60 15.16 -33.17 -47.26
C GLY A 60 13.62 -33.07 -47.32
N ARG A 61 13.13 -32.23 -48.24
CA ARG A 61 11.73 -31.81 -48.46
C ARG A 61 10.76 -32.91 -48.95
N ARG A 62 9.49 -32.81 -48.48
CA ARG A 62 8.14 -32.87 -49.16
C ARG A 62 7.79 -34.15 -49.99
N PRO A 63 6.58 -34.38 -50.61
CA PRO A 63 5.31 -33.59 -50.76
C PRO A 63 3.94 -34.36 -50.73
N GLY A 64 2.82 -33.64 -50.59
CA GLY A 64 1.66 -33.58 -51.54
C GLY A 64 0.49 -34.61 -51.57
N LYS A 65 -0.77 -34.10 -51.51
CA LYS A 65 -1.95 -34.25 -52.45
C LYS A 65 -3.31 -34.06 -51.70
N ARG A 66 -4.18 -33.09 -52.06
CA ARG A 66 -5.35 -33.06 -53.02
C ARG A 66 -6.48 -34.05 -52.62
N SER A 67 -7.81 -33.83 -52.70
CA SER A 67 -8.79 -32.86 -53.27
C SER A 67 -10.19 -33.27 -52.69
N ASN A 68 -11.27 -32.48 -52.51
CA ASN A 68 -12.31 -32.12 -53.50
C ASN A 68 -13.57 -31.50 -52.82
N TYR A 69 -14.18 -30.52 -53.52
CA TYR A 69 -15.58 -30.07 -53.67
C TYR A 69 -16.71 -30.47 -52.70
N LEU A 70 -17.56 -29.49 -52.30
CA LEU A 70 -18.93 -29.34 -52.83
C LEU A 70 -19.58 -27.99 -52.41
N ARG A 71 -20.35 -27.39 -53.34
CA ARG A 71 -21.15 -26.17 -53.24
C ARG A 71 -22.48 -26.46 -53.96
N LEU A 72 -23.64 -26.28 -53.34
CA LEU A 72 -24.98 -26.19 -53.96
C LEU A 72 -25.92 -25.54 -52.91
N SER A 73 -26.45 -24.32 -53.07
CA SER A 73 -27.49 -23.77 -53.98
C SER A 73 -28.93 -23.90 -53.46
N LEU A 74 -29.67 -22.79 -53.63
CA LEU A 74 -31.07 -22.49 -53.26
C LEU A 74 -32.10 -23.51 -53.78
N PRO A 75 -33.38 -23.37 -53.35
CA PRO A 75 -34.35 -22.83 -54.32
C PRO A 75 -35.34 -21.80 -53.74
N ALA A 76 -35.92 -21.04 -54.66
CA ALA A 76 -37.07 -20.16 -54.50
C ALA A 76 -38.28 -20.76 -55.24
N ASP A 77 -39.48 -20.59 -54.69
CA ASP A 77 -40.81 -20.52 -55.34
C ASP A 77 -41.85 -20.43 -54.20
N ARG A 78 -43.00 -19.73 -54.24
CA ARG A 78 -43.90 -19.39 -55.34
C ARG A 78 -44.87 -18.29 -54.87
N ARG A 79 -45.25 -17.34 -55.74
CA ARG A 79 -46.46 -16.49 -55.59
C ARG A 79 -47.64 -17.18 -56.29
N THR A 80 -48.82 -17.11 -55.70
CA THR A 80 -50.11 -17.15 -56.43
C THR A 80 -51.09 -16.15 -55.82
N SER A 81 -51.69 -15.36 -56.71
CA SER A 81 -52.83 -14.46 -56.54
C SER A 81 -54.17 -15.21 -56.65
N VAL A 82 -55.27 -14.43 -56.67
CA VAL A 82 -56.71 -14.76 -56.81
C VAL A 82 -57.41 -14.87 -55.45
N GLY A 83 -58.48 -14.15 -55.11
CA GLY A 83 -59.39 -13.28 -55.83
C GLY A 83 -60.73 -13.26 -55.07
N SER A 84 -61.25 -12.06 -54.81
CA SER A 84 -62.67 -11.66 -54.63
C SER A 84 -63.69 -12.65 -54.05
N SER A 85 -64.43 -12.24 -53.01
CA SER A 85 -65.89 -11.96 -53.14
C SER A 85 -66.62 -11.84 -51.79
N LYS A 86 -67.24 -10.65 -51.57
CA LYS A 86 -68.55 -10.36 -50.95
C LYS A 86 -68.79 -10.74 -49.47
N ASN A 87 -69.61 -10.03 -48.68
CA ASN A 87 -70.26 -8.71 -48.66
C ASN A 87 -71.05 -8.69 -47.33
N LYS A 88 -71.46 -7.50 -46.86
CA LYS A 88 -72.54 -7.22 -45.87
C LYS A 88 -72.22 -7.46 -44.38
N ASP A 89 -72.49 -6.57 -43.42
CA ASP A 89 -73.42 -5.42 -43.33
C ASP A 89 -72.94 -4.38 -42.30
N ASN A 90 -73.38 -3.12 -42.50
CA ASN A 90 -73.72 -2.05 -41.52
C ASN A 90 -72.62 -1.53 -40.56
N THR A 91 -72.30 -0.23 -40.42
CA THR A 91 -73.10 1.01 -40.50
C THR A 91 -72.23 2.23 -40.85
N ASP A 92 -72.90 3.25 -41.39
CA ASP A 92 -72.40 4.48 -42.01
C ASP A 92 -71.59 5.48 -41.16
N SER A 93 -70.98 6.34 -41.96
CA SER A 93 -70.12 7.50 -41.76
C SER A 93 -70.71 8.71 -41.02
N THR A 94 -69.77 9.54 -40.54
CA THR A 94 -69.78 11.02 -40.55
C THR A 94 -70.97 11.76 -39.92
N ASN A 95 -70.71 12.53 -38.85
CA ASN A 95 -70.70 13.99 -38.93
C ASN A 95 -70.54 14.62 -37.54
N ASN A 96 -69.55 15.51 -37.44
CA ASN A 96 -69.70 16.71 -36.64
C ASN A 96 -70.84 17.54 -37.25
N ASP A 97 -71.68 18.16 -36.45
CA ASP A 97 -71.65 19.62 -36.29
C ASP A 97 -72.90 20.18 -35.59
N ALA A 98 -72.69 21.42 -35.17
CA ALA A 98 -73.62 22.41 -34.65
C ALA A 98 -73.79 22.36 -33.12
N THR A 99 -73.60 23.47 -32.39
CA THR A 99 -74.10 24.79 -32.76
C THR A 99 -73.37 25.90 -31.98
N GLN A 100 -72.78 26.82 -32.76
CA GLN A 100 -72.77 28.29 -32.64
C GLN A 100 -72.23 29.07 -31.42
N SER A 101 -71.66 30.21 -31.84
CA SER A 101 -71.69 31.58 -31.29
C SER A 101 -70.48 32.03 -30.46
N ILE A 102 -69.94 33.25 -30.57
CA ILE A 102 -70.11 34.46 -31.42
C ILE A 102 -68.85 35.33 -31.16
N GLU A 103 -68.44 36.12 -32.14
CA GLU A 103 -67.44 37.19 -32.06
C GLU A 103 -67.78 38.29 -31.04
N GLY A 104 -66.74 38.88 -30.44
CA GLY A 104 -66.75 40.32 -30.19
C GLY A 104 -66.75 40.80 -28.73
N THR A 105 -65.90 41.80 -28.55
CA THR A 105 -65.95 42.88 -27.56
C THR A 105 -65.38 42.67 -26.16
N LYS A 106 -64.47 43.62 -25.87
CA LYS A 106 -63.90 44.00 -24.60
C LYS A 106 -64.95 44.20 -23.52
N GLU A 107 -64.48 44.04 -22.28
CA GLU A 107 -64.84 44.82 -21.10
C GLU A 107 -66.32 45.17 -20.96
N ASP A 108 -67.03 44.47 -20.07
CA ASP A 108 -67.70 45.16 -18.97
C ASP A 108 -68.32 44.22 -17.93
N VAL A 109 -68.35 44.71 -16.68
CA VAL A 109 -69.16 44.28 -15.52
C VAL A 109 -68.71 42.99 -14.80
N LYS A 110 -67.89 43.12 -13.76
CA LYS A 110 -68.28 43.22 -12.32
C LYS A 110 -69.01 42.00 -11.75
N GLU A 111 -68.33 41.40 -10.76
CA GLU A 111 -68.86 40.84 -9.51
C GLU A 111 -70.26 40.21 -9.50
N LYS A 112 -70.30 38.88 -9.40
CA LYS A 112 -70.77 38.10 -8.23
C LYS A 112 -70.97 36.65 -8.66
N ILE A 113 -70.33 35.70 -7.97
CA ILE A 113 -70.93 34.50 -7.36
C ILE A 113 -69.78 33.66 -6.79
N GLN A 114 -69.99 33.32 -5.53
CA GLN A 114 -69.06 32.82 -4.54
C GLN A 114 -68.87 31.31 -4.71
N PHE A 115 -67.67 30.84 -5.06
CA PHE A 115 -67.31 29.42 -5.02
C PHE A 115 -66.45 29.11 -3.79
N SER A 116 -66.80 28.02 -3.11
CA SER A 116 -66.23 27.56 -1.83
C SER A 116 -64.69 27.44 -1.87
N PRO A 117 -63.95 27.82 -0.79
CA PRO A 117 -62.48 27.90 -0.76
C PRO A 117 -61.75 26.59 -1.08
N SER A 118 -62.43 25.44 -0.99
CA SER A 118 -61.82 24.12 -1.16
C SER A 118 -61.49 23.75 -2.61
N TYR A 119 -62.12 24.37 -3.61
CA TYR A 119 -61.88 24.06 -5.03
C TYR A 119 -60.75 24.90 -5.66
N LEU A 120 -60.55 26.14 -5.21
CA LEU A 120 -59.45 26.99 -5.68
C LEU A 120 -58.08 26.51 -5.18
N GLU A 121 -58.02 25.94 -3.97
CA GLU A 121 -56.78 25.37 -3.43
C GLU A 121 -56.33 24.10 -4.19
N GLN A 122 -57.27 23.31 -4.73
CA GLN A 122 -56.95 22.16 -5.58
C GLN A 122 -56.48 22.57 -6.99
N ILE A 123 -57.04 23.65 -7.55
CA ILE A 123 -56.67 24.13 -8.87
C ILE A 123 -55.28 24.82 -8.84
N ASP A 124 -54.92 25.51 -7.76
CA ASP A 124 -53.57 26.08 -7.60
C ASP A 124 -52.50 25.00 -7.33
N ARG A 125 -52.84 23.94 -6.59
CA ARG A 125 -51.95 22.76 -6.47
C ARG A 125 -51.73 22.06 -7.82
N MET A 126 -52.73 22.04 -8.71
CA MET A 126 -52.64 21.44 -10.05
C MET A 126 -51.92 22.33 -11.08
N ARG A 127 -52.07 23.66 -11.02
CA ARG A 127 -51.36 24.61 -11.90
C ARG A 127 -49.87 24.71 -11.59
N GLY A 128 -49.49 24.60 -10.31
CA GLY A 128 -48.08 24.52 -9.89
C GLY A 128 -47.36 23.26 -10.41
N TYR A 129 -48.08 22.14 -10.56
CA TYR A 129 -47.53 20.87 -11.04
C TYR A 129 -47.28 20.85 -12.56
N ARG A 130 -48.18 21.41 -13.37
CA ARG A 130 -47.99 21.45 -14.84
C ARG A 130 -46.86 22.40 -15.26
N ARG A 131 -46.74 23.58 -14.62
CA ARG A 131 -45.60 24.50 -14.87
C ARG A 131 -44.27 23.91 -14.40
N LYS A 132 -44.19 23.24 -13.25
CA LYS A 132 -42.95 22.56 -12.82
C LYS A 132 -42.53 21.44 -13.76
N ARG A 133 -43.47 20.72 -14.40
CA ARG A 133 -43.15 19.64 -15.35
C ARG A 133 -42.71 20.17 -16.71
N GLN A 134 -43.24 21.32 -17.12
CA GLN A 134 -42.84 21.99 -18.36
C GLN A 134 -41.51 22.72 -18.17
N TRP A 135 -41.30 23.42 -17.07
CA TRP A 135 -40.00 23.99 -16.71
C TRP A 135 -38.95 22.92 -16.40
N LYS A 136 -39.30 21.77 -15.80
CA LYS A 136 -38.37 20.62 -15.71
C LYS A 136 -38.01 20.06 -17.07
N ARG A 137 -38.96 19.95 -18.01
CA ARG A 137 -38.64 19.52 -19.37
C ARG A 137 -37.78 20.54 -20.10
N VAL A 138 -38.07 21.83 -20.00
CA VAL A 138 -37.26 22.90 -20.57
C VAL A 138 -35.88 22.97 -19.89
N LEU A 139 -35.78 22.75 -18.58
CA LEU A 139 -34.49 22.68 -17.85
C LEU A 139 -33.74 21.38 -18.11
N GLU A 140 -34.41 20.25 -18.33
CA GLU A 140 -33.81 18.99 -18.77
C GLU A 140 -33.34 19.11 -20.23
N GLU A 141 -34.06 19.84 -21.07
CA GLU A 141 -33.72 20.11 -22.47
C GLU A 141 -32.60 21.17 -22.57
N TYR A 142 -32.56 22.18 -21.68
CA TYR A 142 -31.43 23.09 -21.52
C TYR A 142 -30.21 22.42 -20.85
N SER A 143 -30.42 21.55 -19.85
CA SER A 143 -29.34 20.81 -19.18
C SER A 143 -28.75 19.72 -20.07
N ASN A 144 -29.55 19.12 -20.95
CA ASN A 144 -29.07 18.19 -21.98
C ASN A 144 -28.51 18.95 -23.20
N GLY A 145 -28.96 20.19 -23.44
CA GLY A 145 -28.56 21.05 -24.55
C GLY A 145 -27.27 21.86 -24.32
N ASN A 146 -26.80 22.00 -23.08
CA ASN A 146 -25.57 22.75 -22.74
C ASN A 146 -24.38 21.89 -22.34
N SER A 147 -24.25 20.70 -22.92
CA SER A 147 -22.98 19.99 -22.97
C SER A 147 -22.62 19.65 -24.41
N THR A 148 -22.29 20.67 -25.19
CA THR A 148 -21.22 20.49 -26.18
C THR A 148 -19.93 20.24 -25.40
N GLU A 149 -19.81 19.06 -24.77
CA GLU A 149 -18.52 18.49 -24.42
C GLU A 149 -17.73 18.51 -25.73
N THR A 150 -16.75 19.40 -25.80
CA THR A 150 -15.87 19.52 -26.97
C THR A 150 -15.39 18.13 -27.38
N THR A 151 -15.19 17.88 -28.68
CA THR A 151 -14.71 16.57 -29.17
C THR A 151 -13.45 16.10 -28.42
N ALA A 152 -12.65 17.05 -27.91
CA ALA A 152 -11.54 16.85 -26.98
C ALA A 152 -11.95 16.39 -25.57
N GLN A 153 -12.98 16.97 -24.94
CA GLN A 153 -13.53 16.47 -23.67
C GLN A 153 -14.17 15.09 -23.82
N LYS A 154 -14.87 14.83 -24.93
CA LYS A 154 -15.48 13.52 -25.20
C LYS A 154 -14.40 12.45 -25.46
N HIS A 155 -13.35 12.79 -26.20
CA HIS A 155 -12.16 11.93 -26.34
C HIS A 155 -11.42 11.76 -25.02
N ALA A 156 -11.22 12.81 -24.23
CA ALA A 156 -10.56 12.73 -22.94
C ALA A 156 -11.37 11.87 -21.96
N LYS A 157 -12.70 11.97 -21.98
CA LYS A 157 -13.61 11.16 -21.16
C LYS A 157 -13.63 9.70 -21.63
N ASN A 158 -13.65 9.43 -22.93
CA ASN A 158 -13.55 8.08 -23.48
C ASN A 158 -12.17 7.45 -23.23
N LEU A 159 -11.09 8.24 -23.32
CA LEU A 159 -9.71 7.82 -23.02
C LEU A 159 -9.56 7.55 -21.52
N PHE A 160 -10.04 8.46 -20.68
CA PHE A 160 -10.09 8.29 -19.22
C PHE A 160 -10.94 7.07 -18.85
N ASP A 161 -12.06 6.86 -19.53
CA ASP A 161 -12.93 5.73 -19.29
C ASP A 161 -12.34 4.40 -19.80
N THR A 162 -11.39 4.45 -20.73
CA THR A 162 -10.65 3.28 -21.22
C THR A 162 -9.44 2.95 -20.34
N ILE A 163 -8.77 3.98 -19.81
CA ILE A 163 -7.55 3.83 -18.99
C ILE A 163 -7.89 3.54 -17.52
N VAL A 164 -8.95 4.16 -16.98
CA VAL A 164 -9.29 4.04 -15.56
C VAL A 164 -10.30 2.92 -15.36
N SER A 165 -9.88 1.86 -14.67
CA SER A 165 -10.74 0.74 -14.27
C SER A 165 -11.95 1.20 -13.45
N GLN A 166 -13.03 0.42 -13.49
CA GLN A 166 -14.23 0.68 -12.68
C GLN A 166 -13.90 0.73 -11.18
N GLU A 167 -12.98 -0.11 -10.71
CA GLU A 167 -12.55 -0.15 -9.30
C GLU A 167 -11.89 1.15 -8.84
N MET A 168 -11.00 1.71 -9.65
CA MET A 168 -10.36 2.99 -9.33
C MET A 168 -11.40 4.12 -9.26
N ARG A 169 -12.41 4.12 -10.14
CA ARG A 169 -13.49 5.12 -10.08
C ARG A 169 -14.33 4.99 -8.81
N ASP A 170 -14.59 3.76 -8.37
CA ASP A 170 -15.32 3.50 -7.13
C ASP A 170 -14.49 3.92 -5.90
N ASP A 171 -13.17 3.69 -5.91
CA ASP A 171 -12.25 4.17 -4.87
C ASP A 171 -12.28 5.71 -4.77
N ILE A 172 -12.17 6.41 -5.90
CA ILE A 172 -12.22 7.88 -5.95
C ILE A 172 -13.59 8.38 -5.49
N ARG A 173 -14.69 7.78 -5.95
CA ARG A 173 -16.06 8.19 -5.60
C ARG A 173 -16.35 8.01 -4.11
N ARG A 174 -15.85 6.93 -3.50
CA ARG A 174 -15.97 6.70 -2.05
C ARG A 174 -15.13 7.71 -1.27
N ARG A 175 -13.85 7.90 -1.64
CA ARG A 175 -12.96 8.79 -0.88
C ARG A 175 -13.30 10.27 -1.02
N LYS A 176 -13.76 10.72 -2.19
CA LYS A 176 -14.13 12.12 -2.42
C LYS A 176 -15.19 12.63 -1.43
N LYS A 177 -16.13 11.78 -1.02
CA LYS A 177 -17.19 12.14 -0.05
C LYS A 177 -16.67 12.40 1.36
N VAL A 178 -15.62 11.70 1.77
CA VAL A 178 -15.06 11.75 3.13
C VAL A 178 -13.78 12.58 3.22
N TYR A 179 -13.24 13.05 2.10
CA TYR A 179 -11.96 13.75 2.06
C TYR A 179 -11.92 14.98 2.97
N TRP A 180 -12.97 15.81 2.92
CA TRP A 180 -13.01 17.02 3.74
C TRP A 180 -13.25 16.72 5.22
N SER A 181 -14.04 15.69 5.53
CA SER A 181 -14.27 15.29 6.92
C SER A 181 -13.00 14.75 7.59
N ASP A 182 -12.05 14.17 6.85
CA ASP A 182 -10.74 13.74 7.40
C ASP A 182 -9.92 14.90 7.98
N TRP A 183 -10.02 16.09 7.38
CA TRP A 183 -9.34 17.29 7.89
C TRP A 183 -10.09 17.85 9.10
N GLU A 184 -11.41 17.97 9.01
CA GLU A 184 -12.23 18.46 10.12
C GLU A 184 -12.12 17.58 11.38
N ASP A 185 -12.13 16.25 11.23
CA ASP A 185 -12.08 15.31 12.36
C ASP A 185 -10.75 15.42 13.12
N GLY A 186 -9.66 15.75 12.41
CA GLY A 186 -8.36 16.05 13.03
C GLY A 186 -8.40 17.29 13.91
N PHE A 187 -9.11 18.34 13.47
CA PHE A 187 -9.25 19.58 14.24
C PHE A 187 -10.32 19.50 15.34
N LYS A 188 -11.30 18.60 15.25
CA LYS A 188 -12.29 18.39 16.32
C LYS A 188 -11.66 17.68 17.53
N ASN A 189 -10.78 16.70 17.30
CA ASN A 189 -10.18 15.87 18.35
C ASN A 189 -8.75 16.30 18.75
N LYS A 190 -8.48 17.61 18.87
CA LYS A 190 -7.13 18.16 19.14
C LYS A 190 -6.43 17.55 20.35
N ARG A 191 -7.20 17.23 21.41
CA ARG A 191 -6.69 16.67 22.67
C ARG A 191 -5.97 15.32 22.50
N LYS A 192 -6.32 14.53 21.47
CA LYS A 192 -5.65 13.27 21.13
C LYS A 192 -4.68 13.42 19.96
N VAL A 193 -5.04 14.24 18.98
CA VAL A 193 -4.24 14.47 17.77
C VAL A 193 -2.87 15.09 18.10
N ILE A 194 -2.80 16.06 19.00
CA ILE A 194 -1.53 16.73 19.35
C ILE A 194 -0.53 15.75 20.00
N PRO A 195 -0.90 14.99 21.06
CA PRO A 195 -0.02 13.95 21.59
C PRO A 195 0.38 12.90 20.55
N ALA A 196 -0.56 12.46 19.70
CA ALA A 196 -0.27 11.49 18.65
C ALA A 196 0.77 12.04 17.65
N ILE A 197 0.65 13.30 17.21
CA ILE A 197 1.64 13.95 16.32
C ILE A 197 3.02 13.95 16.96
N LEU A 198 3.13 14.37 18.22
CA LEU A 198 4.42 14.46 18.91
C LEU A 198 5.04 13.06 19.11
N PHE A 199 4.25 12.08 19.55
CA PHE A 199 4.69 10.69 19.67
C PHE A 199 5.18 10.13 18.32
N LEU A 200 4.38 10.28 17.27
CA LEU A 200 4.65 9.72 15.96
C LEU A 200 5.82 10.42 15.25
N TYR A 201 6.03 11.72 15.50
CA TYR A 201 7.20 12.45 15.00
C TYR A 201 8.50 11.75 15.40
N PHE A 202 8.72 11.47 16.69
CA PHE A 202 9.94 10.78 17.12
C PHE A 202 9.97 9.32 16.69
N ALA A 203 8.81 8.63 16.68
CA ALA A 203 8.72 7.26 16.21
C ALA A 203 9.09 7.12 14.72
N CYS A 204 8.85 8.15 13.91
CA CYS A 204 9.19 8.17 12.49
C CYS A 204 10.59 8.76 12.23
N LEU A 205 11.03 9.72 13.04
CA LEU A 205 12.34 10.35 12.95
C LEU A 205 13.47 9.34 13.20
N SER A 206 13.34 8.51 14.23
CA SER A 206 14.38 7.56 14.64
C SER A 206 14.76 6.56 13.52
N PRO A 207 13.80 5.85 12.89
CA PRO A 207 14.09 5.01 11.72
C PRO A 207 14.64 5.80 10.53
N ALA A 208 14.12 7.00 10.25
CA ALA A 208 14.60 7.80 9.11
C ALA A 208 16.07 8.19 9.26
N VAL A 209 16.46 8.58 10.48
CA VAL A 209 17.85 8.86 10.83
C VAL A 209 18.71 7.60 10.76
N SER A 210 18.27 6.49 11.36
CA SER A 210 19.05 5.27 11.40
C SER A 210 19.29 4.70 9.99
N PHE A 211 18.26 4.64 9.14
CA PHE A 211 18.41 4.19 7.77
C PHE A 211 19.25 5.17 6.93
N GLY A 212 19.16 6.47 7.19
CA GLY A 212 20.01 7.47 6.57
C GLY A 212 21.50 7.28 6.90
N THR A 213 21.83 6.97 8.16
CA THR A 213 23.22 6.69 8.58
C THR A 213 23.76 5.43 7.89
N ILE A 214 22.97 4.34 7.93
CA ILE A 214 23.37 3.08 7.30
C ILE A 214 23.50 3.24 5.77
N ALA A 215 22.59 3.99 5.14
CA ALA A 215 22.69 4.30 3.71
C ALA A 215 23.95 5.09 3.37
N SER A 216 24.33 6.05 4.20
CA SER A 216 25.55 6.83 4.02
C SER A 216 26.79 5.95 4.08
N GLU A 217 26.85 5.00 5.02
CA GLU A 217 27.98 4.07 5.13
C GLU A 217 28.06 3.13 3.91
N ILE A 218 26.92 2.58 3.48
CA ILE A 218 26.85 1.62 2.38
C ILE A 218 27.11 2.25 1.01
N THR A 219 26.63 3.47 0.79
CA THR A 219 26.73 4.19 -0.49
C THR A 219 27.96 5.11 -0.56
N GLN A 220 28.94 4.92 0.34
CA GLN A 220 30.15 5.74 0.44
C GLN A 220 29.85 7.25 0.50
N GLY A 221 28.78 7.60 1.20
CA GLY A 221 28.33 8.98 1.37
C GLY A 221 27.52 9.54 0.20
N SER A 222 27.14 8.74 -0.81
CA SER A 222 26.33 9.21 -1.95
C SER A 222 24.88 9.57 -1.55
N ILE A 223 24.28 8.81 -0.63
CA ILE A 223 22.96 9.09 -0.06
C ILE A 223 23.10 9.17 1.45
N GLY A 224 22.84 10.35 2.03
CA GLY A 224 23.00 10.62 3.44
C GLY A 224 21.70 10.73 4.24
N ILE A 225 21.84 11.11 5.50
CA ILE A 225 20.73 11.32 6.44
C ILE A 225 19.81 12.46 5.97
N VAL A 226 20.40 13.52 5.40
CA VAL A 226 19.65 14.71 4.94
C VAL A 226 18.65 14.32 3.86
N GLU A 227 19.07 13.51 2.88
CA GLU A 227 18.18 13.01 1.83
C GLU A 227 17.04 12.14 2.37
N PHE A 228 17.33 11.29 3.37
CA PHE A 228 16.30 10.46 4.00
C PHE A 228 15.27 11.30 4.77
N LEU A 229 15.72 12.33 5.49
CA LEU A 229 14.83 13.25 6.21
C LEU A 229 14.00 14.10 5.24
N LEU A 230 14.63 14.67 4.22
CA LEU A 230 13.95 15.46 3.20
C LEU A 230 12.94 14.62 2.43
N SER A 231 13.34 13.42 2.00
CA SER A 231 12.46 12.48 1.32
C SER A 231 11.28 12.10 2.20
N SER A 232 11.52 11.67 3.45
CA SER A 232 10.47 11.22 4.37
C SER A 232 9.48 12.35 4.70
N GLY A 233 9.97 13.58 4.86
CA GLY A 233 9.12 14.74 5.09
C GLY A 233 8.27 15.10 3.88
N LEU A 234 8.90 15.38 2.72
CA LEU A 234 8.18 15.85 1.53
C LEU A 234 7.23 14.78 0.97
N SER A 235 7.72 13.54 0.84
CA SER A 235 6.90 12.45 0.33
C SER A 235 5.71 12.19 1.25
N GLY A 236 5.92 12.15 2.57
CA GLY A 236 4.85 11.86 3.52
C GLY A 236 3.79 12.95 3.59
N MET A 237 4.17 14.23 3.44
CA MET A 237 3.22 15.32 3.28
C MET A 237 2.38 15.15 2.00
N ALA A 238 3.05 14.87 0.86
CA ALA A 238 2.36 14.62 -0.41
C ALA A 238 1.42 13.41 -0.33
N TYR A 239 1.87 12.32 0.32
CA TYR A 239 1.08 11.12 0.52
C TYR A 239 -0.14 11.42 1.40
N ALA A 240 0.00 12.12 2.52
CA ALA A 240 -1.12 12.48 3.39
C ALA A 240 -2.22 13.27 2.65
N MET A 241 -1.85 14.08 1.66
CA MET A 241 -2.80 14.81 0.81
C MET A 241 -3.43 13.93 -0.28
N MET A 242 -2.64 13.08 -0.95
CA MET A 242 -3.08 12.35 -2.15
C MET A 242 -3.62 10.94 -1.89
N CYS A 243 -3.32 10.35 -0.73
CA CYS A 243 -3.63 8.95 -0.43
C CYS A 243 -5.13 8.67 -0.32
N GLY A 244 -5.47 7.42 -0.63
CA GLY A 244 -6.74 6.78 -0.34
C GLY A 244 -6.89 6.29 1.10
N GLN A 245 -5.80 6.00 1.82
CA GLN A 245 -5.83 5.70 3.25
C GLN A 245 -4.89 6.59 4.07
N PRO A 246 -5.40 7.63 4.77
CA PRO A 246 -4.56 8.61 5.49
C PRO A 246 -4.01 8.10 6.82
N MET A 247 -4.52 6.98 7.32
CA MET A 247 -3.97 6.33 8.51
C MET A 247 -2.65 5.61 8.22
N ALA A 248 -2.35 5.33 6.94
CA ALA A 248 -1.09 4.75 6.52
C ALA A 248 0.00 5.82 6.41
N PHE A 249 1.20 5.50 6.87
CA PHE A 249 2.40 6.31 6.70
C PHE A 249 3.32 5.71 5.66
N ILE A 250 4.09 6.58 5.01
CA ILE A 250 5.23 6.17 4.21
C ILE A 250 6.51 6.53 4.94
N ALA A 251 7.48 5.62 4.92
CA ALA A 251 8.73 5.79 5.65
C ALA A 251 9.81 4.95 4.97
N PRO A 252 11.10 5.20 5.29
CA PRO A 252 12.15 4.34 4.79
C PRO A 252 12.04 2.95 5.41
N THR A 253 12.22 1.93 4.58
CA THR A 253 12.20 0.53 4.99
C THR A 253 13.55 -0.13 4.69
N GLY A 254 13.92 -1.12 5.51
CA GLY A 254 15.16 -1.87 5.32
C GLY A 254 15.22 -2.61 3.98
N LEU A 255 14.07 -3.01 3.43
CA LEU A 255 13.98 -3.68 2.13
C LEU A 255 14.31 -2.73 0.97
N THR A 256 13.78 -1.51 1.03
CA THR A 256 14.12 -0.46 0.07
C THR A 256 15.60 -0.12 0.16
N LEU A 257 16.16 -0.02 1.39
CA LEU A 257 17.58 0.21 1.58
C LEU A 257 18.46 -0.91 1.03
N ALA A 258 18.07 -2.18 1.23
CA ALA A 258 18.78 -3.33 0.68
C ALA A 258 18.79 -3.31 -0.86
N PHE A 259 17.66 -2.92 -1.47
CA PHE A 259 17.56 -2.74 -2.92
C PHE A 259 18.49 -1.61 -3.41
N ILE A 260 18.49 -0.45 -2.75
CA ILE A 260 19.37 0.68 -3.08
C ILE A 260 20.84 0.27 -2.96
N SER A 261 21.21 -0.46 -1.91
CA SER A 261 22.55 -1.01 -1.70
C SER A 261 22.97 -1.95 -2.83
N GLY A 262 22.09 -2.88 -3.21
CA GLY A 262 22.33 -3.80 -4.33
C GLY A 262 22.53 -3.06 -5.65
N LEU A 263 21.69 -2.05 -5.92
CA LEU A 263 21.80 -1.21 -7.11
C LEU A 263 23.11 -0.40 -7.13
N TYR A 264 23.50 0.18 -5.99
CA TYR A 264 24.77 0.91 -5.85
C TYR A 264 25.97 0.01 -6.15
N ARG A 265 26.03 -1.17 -5.52
CA ARG A 265 27.09 -2.17 -5.75
C ARG A 265 27.16 -2.60 -7.22
N PHE A 266 26.01 -2.82 -7.86
CA PHE A 266 25.95 -3.15 -9.28
C PHE A 266 26.53 -2.02 -10.16
N CYS A 267 26.15 -0.77 -9.88
CA CYS A 267 26.67 0.40 -10.60
C CYS A 267 28.19 0.52 -10.43
N MET A 268 28.72 0.29 -9.23
CA MET A 268 30.15 0.33 -8.96
C MET A 268 30.91 -0.76 -9.73
N VAL A 269 30.44 -2.01 -9.73
CA VAL A 269 31.08 -3.11 -10.47
C VAL A 269 31.04 -2.90 -11.98
N LYS A 270 29.97 -2.28 -12.50
CA LYS A 270 29.82 -1.97 -13.92
C LYS A 270 30.40 -0.61 -14.34
N ALA A 271 30.99 0.14 -13.40
CA ALA A 271 31.48 1.51 -13.61
C ALA A 271 30.44 2.44 -14.26
N LEU A 272 29.18 2.32 -13.85
CA LEU A 272 28.07 3.16 -14.35
C LEU A 272 27.70 4.24 -13.34
N PRO A 273 27.23 5.42 -13.79
CA PRO A 273 26.81 6.48 -12.89
C PRO A 273 25.56 6.06 -12.12
N PHE A 274 25.64 6.06 -10.78
CA PHE A 274 24.58 5.56 -9.91
C PHE A 274 23.28 6.38 -9.99
N PHE A 275 23.36 7.72 -9.91
CA PHE A 275 22.17 8.57 -9.85
C PHE A 275 21.25 8.51 -11.08
N PRO A 276 21.75 8.53 -12.33
CA PRO A 276 20.85 8.43 -13.47
C PRO A 276 20.26 7.02 -13.61
N ILE A 277 20.97 5.95 -13.24
CA ILE A 277 20.38 4.59 -13.15
C ILE A 277 19.27 4.58 -12.11
N TYR A 278 19.56 5.09 -10.91
CA TYR A 278 18.60 5.24 -9.83
C TYR A 278 17.34 5.97 -10.33
N ALA A 279 17.48 7.14 -10.97
CA ALA A 279 16.36 7.90 -11.51
C ALA A 279 15.53 7.09 -12.53
N TRP A 280 16.16 6.41 -13.49
CA TRP A 280 15.46 5.60 -14.49
C TRP A 280 14.74 4.39 -13.89
N VAL A 281 15.35 3.68 -12.94
CA VAL A 281 14.70 2.58 -12.21
C VAL A 281 13.45 3.08 -11.50
N GLY A 282 13.53 4.23 -10.84
CA GLY A 282 12.40 4.83 -10.15
C GLY A 282 11.30 5.38 -11.08
N LEU A 283 11.66 5.92 -12.25
CA LEU A 283 10.68 6.35 -13.26
C LEU A 283 9.92 5.17 -13.88
N TRP A 284 10.61 4.08 -14.22
CA TRP A 284 9.96 2.84 -14.66
C TRP A 284 9.08 2.24 -13.58
N THR A 285 9.54 2.27 -12.32
CA THR A 285 8.76 1.81 -11.17
C THR A 285 7.49 2.63 -11.02
N SER A 286 7.58 3.96 -11.10
CA SER A 286 6.42 4.86 -11.09
C SER A 286 5.43 4.54 -12.21
N PHE A 287 5.92 4.34 -13.44
CA PHE A 287 5.09 3.98 -14.58
C PHE A 287 4.31 2.68 -14.34
N PHE A 288 4.97 1.61 -13.90
CA PHE A 288 4.29 0.35 -13.59
C PHE A 288 3.32 0.49 -12.42
N PHE A 289 3.67 1.27 -11.40
CA PHE A 289 2.81 1.45 -10.22
C PHE A 289 1.53 2.22 -10.54
N VAL A 290 1.63 3.28 -11.35
CA VAL A 290 0.47 4.03 -11.86
C VAL A 290 -0.37 3.12 -12.76
N LEU A 291 0.25 2.32 -13.63
CA LEU A 291 -0.47 1.37 -14.47
C LEU A 291 -1.26 0.33 -13.65
N LEU A 292 -0.66 -0.23 -12.60
CA LEU A 292 -1.32 -1.18 -11.69
C LEU A 292 -2.47 -0.52 -10.91
N GLY A 293 -2.29 0.72 -10.48
CA GLY A 293 -3.34 1.51 -9.81
C GLY A 293 -4.52 1.79 -10.73
N LEU A 294 -4.26 2.30 -11.94
CA LEU A 294 -5.31 2.60 -12.91
C LEU A 294 -6.01 1.33 -13.40
N GLY A 295 -5.26 0.23 -13.58
CA GLY A 295 -5.75 -1.07 -14.02
C GLY A 295 -6.63 -1.82 -13.00
N GLY A 296 -6.75 -1.34 -11.76
CA GLY A 296 -7.60 -1.99 -10.74
C GLY A 296 -6.96 -3.24 -10.15
N SER A 297 -5.64 -3.22 -9.90
CA SER A 297 -4.92 -4.36 -9.32
C SER A 297 -5.28 -4.63 -7.85
N SER A 298 -6.21 -3.88 -7.24
CA SER A 298 -6.62 -4.05 -5.85
C SER A 298 -7.13 -5.45 -5.50
N GLN A 299 -7.65 -6.20 -6.49
CA GLN A 299 -8.09 -7.57 -6.25
C GLN A 299 -6.95 -8.51 -5.85
N LEU A 300 -5.71 -8.25 -6.26
CA LEU A 300 -4.56 -9.09 -5.92
C LEU A 300 -4.28 -9.09 -4.40
N ILE A 301 -4.70 -8.02 -3.71
CA ILE A 301 -4.60 -7.87 -2.25
C ILE A 301 -5.48 -8.87 -1.51
N ARG A 302 -6.54 -9.37 -2.15
CA ARG A 302 -7.41 -10.40 -1.56
C ARG A 302 -6.62 -11.66 -1.22
N PHE A 303 -5.63 -12.00 -2.05
CA PHE A 303 -4.74 -13.15 -1.82
C PHE A 303 -3.76 -12.95 -0.66
N CYS A 304 -3.61 -11.73 -0.12
CA CYS A 304 -2.68 -11.52 0.99
C CYS A 304 -3.10 -12.24 2.26
N THR A 305 -4.32 -12.20 2.77
CA THR A 305 -4.77 -12.98 3.96
C THR A 305 -3.97 -12.76 5.27
N ARG A 306 -4.60 -13.12 6.39
CA ARG A 306 -4.02 -12.91 7.72
C ARG A 306 -2.76 -13.75 7.92
N PHE A 307 -2.69 -14.92 7.28
CA PHE A 307 -1.49 -15.78 7.29
C PHE A 307 -0.23 -15.02 6.84
N THR A 308 -0.27 -14.33 5.70
CA THR A 308 0.91 -13.60 5.21
C THR A 308 1.16 -12.34 6.02
N ASP A 309 0.10 -11.63 6.44
CA ASP A 309 0.19 -10.43 7.28
C ASP A 309 0.91 -10.74 8.61
N GLU A 310 0.58 -11.87 9.25
CA GLU A 310 1.17 -12.30 10.52
C GLU A 310 2.63 -12.71 10.38
N VAL A 311 2.98 -13.45 9.32
CA VAL A 311 4.37 -13.85 9.05
C VAL A 311 5.23 -12.62 8.71
N PHE A 312 4.69 -11.68 7.93
CA PHE A 312 5.38 -10.44 7.59
C PHE A 312 5.60 -9.55 8.81
N ASN A 313 4.57 -9.36 9.66
CA ASN A 313 4.71 -8.62 10.91
C ASN A 313 5.71 -9.27 11.88
N ALA A 314 5.75 -10.60 11.93
CA ALA A 314 6.76 -11.33 12.71
C ALA A 314 8.18 -11.09 12.16
N LEU A 315 8.36 -11.13 10.85
CA LEU A 315 9.64 -10.83 10.22
C LEU A 315 10.11 -9.40 10.53
N LEU A 316 9.22 -8.41 10.42
CA LEU A 316 9.54 -7.02 10.74
C LEU A 316 9.98 -6.86 12.20
N SER A 317 9.27 -7.52 13.12
CA SER A 317 9.62 -7.49 14.54
C SER A 317 11.00 -8.11 14.80
N VAL A 318 11.28 -9.29 14.23
CA VAL A 318 12.59 -9.94 14.32
C VAL A 318 13.67 -9.07 13.69
N ASN A 319 13.37 -8.35 12.60
CA ASN A 319 14.30 -7.42 11.97
C ASN A 319 14.69 -6.26 12.90
N PHE A 320 13.74 -5.60 13.56
CA PHE A 320 14.06 -4.52 14.50
C PHE A 320 14.93 -5.00 15.66
N ILE A 321 14.66 -6.19 16.19
CA ILE A 321 15.48 -6.78 17.26
C ILE A 321 16.89 -7.08 16.73
N TYR A 322 17.00 -7.68 15.55
CA TYR A 322 18.28 -8.00 14.94
C TYR A 322 19.11 -6.75 14.63
N GLU A 323 18.52 -5.70 14.04
CA GLU A 323 19.23 -4.45 13.75
C GLU A 323 19.72 -3.77 15.04
N ALA A 324 18.91 -3.77 16.11
CA ALA A 324 19.34 -3.25 17.40
C ALA A 324 20.51 -4.04 17.99
N VAL A 325 20.43 -5.37 17.99
CA VAL A 325 21.51 -6.24 18.49
C VAL A 325 22.77 -6.13 17.62
N ALA A 326 22.63 -6.10 16.30
CA ALA A 326 23.75 -5.93 15.37
C ALA A 326 24.43 -4.57 15.55
N SER A 327 23.66 -3.50 15.74
CA SER A 327 24.22 -2.18 16.06
C SER A 327 24.98 -2.17 17.38
N LEU A 328 24.51 -2.89 18.40
CA LEU A 328 25.21 -3.00 19.68
C LEU A 328 26.48 -3.86 19.54
N LYS A 329 26.39 -4.99 18.84
CA LYS A 329 27.53 -5.87 18.55
C LYS A 329 28.64 -5.13 17.81
N ARG A 330 28.30 -4.32 16.80
CA ARG A 330 29.26 -3.50 16.05
C ARG A 330 30.10 -2.59 16.95
N ASN A 331 29.52 -2.07 18.04
CA ASN A 331 30.29 -1.26 18.99
C ASN A 331 31.36 -2.10 19.71
N PHE A 332 31.09 -3.38 20.00
CA PHE A 332 32.08 -4.30 20.55
C PHE A 332 33.13 -4.68 19.51
N ASP A 333 32.73 -4.89 18.25
CA ASP A 333 33.65 -5.27 17.17
C ASP A 333 34.62 -4.12 16.80
N LEU A 334 34.18 -2.85 16.94
CA LEU A 334 34.99 -1.66 16.65
C LEU A 334 35.83 -1.18 17.84
N ALA A 335 35.61 -1.72 19.04
CA ALA A 335 36.33 -1.28 20.22
C ALA A 335 37.69 -1.97 20.34
N ASP A 336 38.67 -1.22 20.85
CA ASP A 336 39.98 -1.79 21.19
C ASP A 336 39.80 -2.91 22.23
N PRO A 337 40.38 -4.11 22.01
CA PRO A 337 40.23 -5.25 22.93
C PRO A 337 40.62 -4.93 24.39
N MET A 338 41.46 -3.92 24.58
CA MET A 338 41.99 -3.48 25.86
C MET A 338 41.07 -2.48 26.60
N ASN A 339 40.09 -1.86 25.91
CA ASN A 339 39.20 -0.83 26.47
C ASN A 339 37.73 -1.04 26.07
N LEU A 340 37.04 -1.94 26.79
CA LEU A 340 35.63 -2.28 26.56
C LEU A 340 34.63 -1.33 27.25
N THR A 341 35.08 -0.23 27.85
CA THR A 341 34.21 0.69 28.60
C THR A 341 33.14 1.33 27.71
N MET A 342 33.49 1.80 26.51
CA MET A 342 32.53 2.44 25.59
C MET A 342 31.43 1.47 25.14
N PRO A 343 31.72 0.21 24.74
CA PRO A 343 30.69 -0.76 24.40
C PRO A 343 29.77 -1.12 25.56
N PHE A 344 30.31 -1.30 26.78
CA PHE A 344 29.50 -1.58 27.95
C PHE A 344 28.58 -0.41 28.34
N VAL A 345 29.09 0.83 28.28
CA VAL A 345 28.26 2.03 28.52
C VAL A 345 27.18 2.15 27.45
N SER A 346 27.51 1.87 26.19
CA SER A 346 26.55 1.86 25.08
C SER A 346 25.45 0.81 25.28
N LEU A 347 25.82 -0.41 25.67
CA LEU A 347 24.88 -1.49 25.98
C LEU A 347 23.97 -1.11 27.18
N ALA A 348 24.56 -0.60 28.26
CA ALA A 348 23.81 -0.17 29.43
C ALA A 348 22.79 0.94 29.09
N MET A 349 23.19 1.91 28.27
CA MET A 349 22.31 2.99 27.83
C MET A 349 21.16 2.47 26.94
N ALA A 350 21.44 1.54 26.03
CA ALA A 350 20.43 0.91 25.19
C ALA A 350 19.40 0.11 26.02
N LEU A 351 19.87 -0.74 26.94
CA LEU A 351 19.01 -1.53 27.82
C LEU A 351 18.20 -0.65 28.79
N SER A 352 18.81 0.41 29.32
CA SER A 352 18.11 1.39 30.18
C SER A 352 17.03 2.11 29.40
N THR A 353 17.31 2.54 28.16
CA THR A 353 16.34 3.18 27.27
C THR A 353 15.17 2.22 26.99
N PHE A 354 15.45 0.96 26.65
CA PHE A 354 14.46 -0.08 26.43
C PHE A 354 13.57 -0.29 27.67
N TRP A 355 14.17 -0.49 28.84
CA TRP A 355 13.46 -0.78 30.08
C TRP A 355 12.58 0.39 30.53
N CYS A 356 13.14 1.61 30.55
CA CYS A 356 12.39 2.82 30.88
C CYS A 356 11.22 3.02 29.91
N THR A 357 11.46 2.89 28.60
CA THR A 357 10.42 3.04 27.58
C THR A 357 9.31 1.99 27.75
N ALA A 358 9.67 0.73 28.02
CA ALA A 358 8.71 -0.34 28.24
C ALA A 358 7.87 -0.10 29.51
N LYS A 359 8.48 0.38 30.61
CA LYS A 359 7.77 0.69 31.86
C LYS A 359 6.82 1.87 31.70
N VAL A 360 7.25 2.93 31.03
CA VAL A 360 6.38 4.08 30.77
C VAL A 360 5.23 3.71 29.83
N ALA A 361 5.48 2.88 28.83
CA ALA A 361 4.40 2.35 27.98
C ALA A 361 3.40 1.46 28.74
N ALA A 362 3.88 0.66 29.71
CA ALA A 362 3.03 -0.16 30.58
C ALA A 362 2.30 0.65 31.67
N PHE A 363 2.65 1.93 31.84
CA PHE A 363 2.06 2.79 32.86
C PHE A 363 0.57 3.07 32.63
N GLU A 364 0.07 2.91 31.40
CA GLU A 364 -1.36 3.05 31.11
C GLU A 364 -2.23 2.08 31.93
N SER A 365 -1.77 0.84 32.10
CA SER A 365 -2.45 -0.19 32.89
C SER A 365 -2.20 -0.08 34.40
N SER A 366 -1.42 0.90 34.83
CA SER A 366 -1.09 1.10 36.24
C SER A 366 -2.31 1.55 37.02
N LYS A 367 -2.43 1.15 38.29
CA LYS A 367 -3.50 1.61 39.20
C LYS A 367 -3.31 3.06 39.67
N TYR A 368 -2.12 3.63 39.47
CA TYR A 368 -1.77 4.97 39.95
C TYR A 368 -2.13 6.05 38.91
N LEU A 369 -2.54 7.23 39.40
CA LEU A 369 -2.96 8.41 38.62
C LEU A 369 -4.29 8.28 37.86
N ASN A 370 -4.87 9.43 37.53
CA ASN A 370 -6.11 9.52 36.73
C ASN A 370 -5.87 9.03 35.29
N GLN A 371 -6.90 8.44 34.66
CA GLN A 371 -6.84 7.93 33.28
C GLN A 371 -6.31 8.96 32.27
N LYS A 372 -6.68 10.23 32.44
CA LYS A 372 -6.19 11.33 31.60
C LYS A 372 -4.67 11.47 31.66
N ILE A 373 -4.09 11.43 32.87
CA ILE A 373 -2.65 11.56 33.08
C ILE A 373 -1.93 10.29 32.59
N ARG A 374 -2.49 9.10 32.87
CA ARG A 374 -1.93 7.82 32.39
C ARG A 374 -1.83 7.77 30.86
N SER A 375 -2.86 8.22 30.15
CA SER A 375 -2.85 8.30 28.67
C SER A 375 -1.76 9.24 28.18
N ILE A 376 -1.66 10.46 28.75
CA ILE A 376 -0.61 11.43 28.41
C ILE A 376 0.78 10.82 28.64
N VAL A 377 1.04 10.22 29.79
CA VAL A 377 2.34 9.62 30.12
C VAL A 377 2.70 8.48 29.16
N LYS A 378 1.74 7.63 28.78
CA LYS A 378 1.94 6.56 27.79
C LYS A 378 2.29 7.14 26.40
N ASP A 379 1.57 8.16 25.96
CA ASP A 379 1.72 8.74 24.63
C ASP A 379 3.04 9.52 24.51
N PHE A 380 3.41 10.30 25.54
CA PHE A 380 4.67 11.06 25.56
C PHE A 380 5.88 10.27 26.07
N GLY A 381 5.66 9.13 26.71
CA GLY A 381 6.68 8.40 27.45
C GLY A 381 7.93 8.04 26.66
N PRO A 382 7.80 7.27 25.56
CA PRO A 382 8.95 6.90 24.74
C PRO A 382 9.75 8.10 24.22
N VAL A 383 9.07 9.20 23.92
CA VAL A 383 9.70 10.45 23.48
C VAL A 383 10.49 11.10 24.60
N THR A 384 9.87 11.26 25.77
CA THR A 384 10.52 11.86 26.94
C THR A 384 11.76 11.06 27.34
N ILE A 385 11.70 9.72 27.31
CA ILE A 385 12.86 8.87 27.59
C ILE A 385 13.96 9.06 26.54
N PHE A 386 13.61 9.13 25.26
CA PHE A 386 14.58 9.37 24.18
C PHE A 386 15.32 10.71 24.36
N ILE A 387 14.59 11.79 24.65
CA ILE A 387 15.17 13.12 24.89
C ILE A 387 16.01 13.11 26.17
N LEU A 388 15.50 12.53 27.25
CA LEU A 388 16.18 12.49 28.55
C LEU A 388 17.51 11.72 28.46
N MET A 389 17.52 10.57 27.78
CA MET A 389 18.74 9.79 27.58
C MET A 389 19.73 10.50 26.64
N SER A 390 19.23 11.25 25.64
CA SER A 390 20.08 12.08 24.77
C SER A 390 20.72 13.24 25.54
N ILE A 391 19.99 13.89 26.44
CA ILE A 391 20.52 14.94 27.34
C ILE A 391 21.51 14.34 28.34
N PHE A 392 21.22 13.16 28.88
CA PHE A 392 22.10 12.45 29.81
C PHE A 392 23.48 12.19 29.18
N ASN A 393 23.52 11.80 27.91
CA ASN A 393 24.76 11.62 27.15
C ASN A 393 25.61 12.92 27.03
N GLN A 394 24.97 14.11 27.12
CA GLN A 394 25.69 15.39 27.06
C GLN A 394 26.32 15.82 28.39
N ARG A 395 26.04 15.13 29.49
CA ARG A 395 26.64 15.45 30.80
C ARG A 395 28.16 15.21 30.75
N ALA A 396 28.92 16.08 31.43
CA ALA A 396 30.39 16.09 31.38
C ALA A 396 31.02 14.73 31.72
N TRP A 397 30.45 14.01 32.68
CA TRP A 397 30.89 12.67 33.06
C TRP A 397 30.67 11.61 31.96
N MET A 398 29.56 11.69 31.22
CA MET A 398 29.23 10.74 30.15
C MET A 398 30.06 10.97 28.88
N LYS A 399 30.40 12.23 28.57
CA LYS A 399 31.25 12.58 27.42
C LYS A 399 32.63 11.91 27.46
N LYS A 400 33.14 11.56 28.64
CA LYS A 400 34.40 10.82 28.81
C LYS A 400 34.42 9.48 28.07
N PHE A 401 33.27 8.82 27.94
CA PHE A 401 33.15 7.49 27.36
C PHE A 401 33.02 7.48 25.83
N LYS A 402 33.01 8.66 25.17
CA LYS A 402 32.98 8.81 23.69
C LYS A 402 31.95 7.90 23.01
N VAL A 403 30.73 7.88 23.54
CA VAL A 403 29.62 7.09 22.99
C VAL A 403 29.30 7.58 21.57
N PRO A 404 29.05 6.67 20.60
CA PRO A 404 28.90 7.03 19.21
C PRO A 404 27.58 7.75 19.02
N THR A 405 27.65 8.95 18.43
CA THR A 405 26.50 9.78 18.11
C THR A 405 26.26 9.83 16.62
N LEU A 406 25.10 10.37 16.23
CA LEU A 406 24.72 10.50 14.82
C LEU A 406 25.65 11.45 14.06
N THR A 407 26.16 10.99 12.92
CA THR A 407 27.02 11.74 12.01
C THR A 407 26.16 12.53 11.01
N VAL A 408 25.73 13.72 11.40
CA VAL A 408 24.91 14.61 10.55
C VAL A 408 25.76 15.77 10.02
N PRO A 409 25.64 16.23 8.77
CA PRO A 409 26.35 17.42 8.28
C PRO A 409 25.90 18.73 8.98
N SER A 410 26.77 19.74 9.00
CA SER A 410 26.54 20.99 9.75
C SER A 410 25.60 21.95 9.03
N SER A 411 25.53 21.82 7.71
CA SER A 411 24.74 22.62 6.79
C SER A 411 23.84 21.71 5.96
N PHE A 412 22.72 22.27 5.50
CA PHE A 412 21.86 21.62 4.52
C PHE A 412 22.58 21.57 3.17
N GLN A 413 23.23 20.44 2.89
CA GLN A 413 23.80 20.13 1.59
C GLN A 413 23.46 18.68 1.27
N LEU A 414 23.10 18.43 0.00
CA LEU A 414 22.99 17.07 -0.50
C LEU A 414 24.38 16.43 -0.49
N SER A 415 24.43 15.15 -0.14
CA SER A 415 25.61 14.31 -0.17
C SER A 415 26.37 14.48 -1.49
N GLY A 416 27.66 14.85 -1.38
CA GLY A 416 28.55 15.09 -2.53
C GLY A 416 28.38 16.45 -3.22
N GLY A 417 27.59 17.39 -2.68
CA GLY A 417 27.44 18.75 -3.24
C GLY A 417 26.67 18.80 -4.58
N ARG A 418 25.87 17.77 -4.86
CA ARG A 418 25.14 17.61 -6.13
C ARG A 418 23.95 18.56 -6.27
N ASN A 419 23.59 18.87 -7.52
CA ASN A 419 22.35 19.57 -7.84
C ASN A 419 21.13 18.71 -7.52
N PHE A 420 20.00 19.37 -7.22
CA PHE A 420 18.73 18.69 -6.94
C PHE A 420 18.23 17.86 -8.12
N LEU A 421 18.40 18.31 -9.37
CA LEU A 421 17.92 17.58 -10.54
C LEU A 421 19.00 16.66 -11.12
N ILE A 422 18.63 15.41 -11.36
CA ILE A 422 19.51 14.42 -11.99
C ILE A 422 19.48 14.57 -13.51
N ASN A 423 20.67 14.57 -14.14
CA ASN A 423 20.80 14.51 -15.59
C ASN A 423 20.42 13.13 -16.13
N LEU A 424 19.17 12.98 -16.58
CA LEU A 424 18.62 11.72 -17.11
C LEU A 424 19.27 11.27 -18.43
N ASN A 425 19.91 12.19 -19.15
CA ASN A 425 20.49 11.95 -20.47
C ASN A 425 21.93 11.43 -20.45
N ALA A 426 22.54 11.28 -19.26
CA ALA A 426 23.92 10.84 -19.13
C ALA A 426 24.17 9.35 -19.51
N ILE A 427 23.13 8.59 -19.83
CA ILE A 427 23.20 7.14 -20.03
C ILE A 427 22.65 6.74 -21.42
N PRO A 428 23.26 5.77 -22.13
CA PRO A 428 22.76 5.26 -23.41
C PRO A 428 21.40 4.57 -23.28
N LEU A 429 20.61 4.58 -24.37
CA LEU A 429 19.25 4.04 -24.40
C LEU A 429 19.16 2.56 -23.97
N ASN A 430 20.15 1.76 -24.34
CA ASN A 430 20.20 0.33 -23.99
C ASN A 430 20.15 0.11 -22.48
N ILE A 431 20.86 0.95 -21.71
CA ILE A 431 20.89 0.86 -20.25
C ILE A 431 19.59 1.41 -19.65
N LYS A 432 19.01 2.47 -20.25
CA LYS A 432 17.69 2.98 -19.84
C LYS A 432 16.60 1.91 -19.95
N LEU A 433 16.64 1.09 -21.00
CA LEU A 433 15.74 -0.05 -21.19
C LEU A 433 16.08 -1.21 -20.23
N ALA A 434 17.37 -1.48 -19.99
CA ALA A 434 17.79 -2.51 -19.03
C ALA A 434 17.32 -2.20 -17.59
N CYS A 435 17.10 -0.93 -17.24
CA CYS A 435 16.56 -0.52 -15.94
C CYS A 435 15.12 -1.01 -15.69
N VAL A 436 14.40 -1.48 -16.72
CA VAL A 436 13.06 -2.07 -16.57
C VAL A 436 13.07 -3.30 -15.65
N LEU A 437 14.12 -4.14 -15.74
CA LEU A 437 14.22 -5.37 -14.94
C LEU A 437 14.29 -5.08 -13.42
N PRO A 438 15.23 -4.25 -12.92
CA PRO A 438 15.23 -3.86 -11.51
C PRO A 438 13.98 -3.07 -11.13
N ALA A 439 13.39 -2.28 -12.04
CA ALA A 439 12.16 -1.55 -11.77
C ALA A 439 10.96 -2.48 -11.53
N ILE A 440 10.85 -3.62 -12.24
CA ILE A 440 9.80 -4.62 -11.97
C ILE A 440 9.93 -5.19 -10.56
N LEU A 441 11.16 -5.50 -10.13
CA LEU A 441 11.43 -5.99 -8.78
C LEU A 441 11.06 -4.95 -7.71
N LEU A 442 11.46 -3.68 -7.93
CA LEU A 442 11.10 -2.59 -7.04
C LEU A 442 9.59 -2.31 -7.01
N THR A 443 8.92 -2.40 -8.16
CA THR A 443 7.46 -2.28 -8.27
C THR A 443 6.78 -3.38 -7.46
N SER A 444 7.26 -4.62 -7.56
CA SER A 444 6.75 -5.73 -6.75
C SER A 444 6.96 -5.48 -5.25
N LEU A 445 8.11 -4.92 -4.85
CA LEU A 445 8.37 -4.57 -3.45
C LEU A 445 7.35 -3.55 -2.95
N PHE A 446 7.20 -2.44 -3.67
CA PHE A 446 6.32 -1.35 -3.27
C PHE A 446 4.86 -1.76 -3.30
N PHE A 447 4.48 -2.62 -4.23
CA PHE A 447 3.14 -3.20 -4.29
C PHE A 447 2.83 -3.98 -3.02
N MET A 448 3.75 -4.84 -2.58
CA MET A 448 3.56 -5.64 -1.38
C MET A 448 3.57 -4.78 -0.11
N ASP A 449 4.59 -3.95 0.09
CA ASP A 449 4.74 -3.12 1.28
C ASP A 449 3.55 -2.17 1.46
N GLN A 450 3.11 -1.52 0.37
CA GLN A 450 1.99 -0.58 0.41
C GLN A 450 0.68 -1.30 0.72
N ASN A 451 0.38 -2.39 0.01
CA ASN A 451 -0.89 -3.07 0.16
C ASN A 451 -1.01 -3.81 1.49
N ILE A 452 0.07 -4.45 1.98
CA ILE A 452 0.09 -5.06 3.32
C ILE A 452 -0.09 -3.99 4.38
N SER A 453 0.61 -2.86 4.28
CA SER A 453 0.49 -1.77 5.26
C SER A 453 -0.93 -1.22 5.33
N VAL A 454 -1.55 -0.93 4.19
CA VAL A 454 -2.93 -0.43 4.14
C VAL A 454 -3.92 -1.50 4.61
N ARG A 455 -3.72 -2.78 4.27
CA ARG A 455 -4.57 -3.89 4.71
C ARG A 455 -4.54 -4.08 6.22
N VAL A 456 -3.35 -4.10 6.81
CA VAL A 456 -3.14 -4.26 8.26
C VAL A 456 -3.76 -3.09 9.04
N VAL A 457 -3.68 -1.87 8.51
CA VAL A 457 -4.39 -0.70 9.06
C VAL A 457 -5.90 -0.90 8.98
N ASN A 458 -6.41 -1.42 7.86
CA ASN A 458 -7.82 -1.68 7.62
C ASN A 458 -8.31 -3.04 8.15
N ASN A 459 -7.54 -3.69 9.03
CA ASN A 459 -8.00 -4.90 9.71
C ASN A 459 -9.33 -4.58 10.43
N PRO A 460 -10.39 -5.42 10.26
CA PRO A 460 -11.65 -5.29 11.00
C PRO A 460 -11.47 -5.08 12.52
N ASP A 461 -10.42 -5.62 13.12
CA ASP A 461 -10.10 -5.46 14.55
C ASP A 461 -9.91 -3.98 14.95
N ASN A 462 -9.44 -3.15 14.02
CA ASN A 462 -9.21 -1.72 14.26
C ASN A 462 -10.50 -0.87 14.16
N LYS A 463 -11.64 -1.46 13.75
CA LYS A 463 -12.96 -0.80 13.67
C LYS A 463 -12.96 0.55 12.92
N LEU A 464 -12.20 0.67 11.82
CA LEU A 464 -12.21 1.86 10.96
C LEU A 464 -13.54 1.98 10.19
N LYS A 465 -14.01 3.23 9.97
CA LYS A 465 -15.34 3.54 9.42
C LYS A 465 -15.31 4.03 7.98
N LYS A 466 -14.28 4.76 7.53
CA LYS A 466 -14.32 5.46 6.23
C LYS A 466 -13.84 4.65 5.03
N GLY A 467 -13.38 3.41 5.25
CA GLY A 467 -13.01 2.45 4.22
C GLY A 467 -11.69 2.78 3.48
N ALA A 468 -11.10 1.75 2.88
CA ALA A 468 -9.82 1.83 2.17
C ALA A 468 -9.99 2.11 0.67
N ALA A 469 -8.99 2.77 0.07
CA ALA A 469 -8.90 3.00 -1.37
C ALA A 469 -7.48 2.64 -1.87
N TYR A 470 -7.24 1.34 -2.06
CA TYR A 470 -5.93 0.78 -2.39
C TYR A 470 -5.39 1.24 -3.75
N ASN A 471 -6.26 1.37 -4.77
CA ASN A 471 -5.81 1.79 -6.10
C ASN A 471 -5.32 3.23 -6.09
N LEU A 472 -6.00 4.09 -5.33
CA LEU A 472 -5.62 5.49 -5.16
C LEU A 472 -4.29 5.63 -4.43
N ASP A 473 -4.04 4.80 -3.41
CA ASP A 473 -2.76 4.74 -2.71
C ASP A 473 -1.60 4.36 -3.66
N MET A 474 -1.85 3.42 -4.58
CA MET A 474 -0.84 3.03 -5.59
C MET A 474 -0.51 4.19 -6.53
N VAL A 475 -1.51 4.87 -7.09
CA VAL A 475 -1.24 6.02 -7.97
C VAL A 475 -0.53 7.14 -7.22
N ALA A 476 -0.95 7.46 -6.00
CA ALA A 476 -0.31 8.49 -5.18
C ALA A 476 1.17 8.18 -4.93
N LEU A 477 1.49 6.96 -4.50
CA LEU A 477 2.87 6.54 -4.24
C LEU A 477 3.70 6.48 -5.53
N GLY A 478 3.10 6.11 -6.67
CA GLY A 478 3.77 6.12 -7.98
C GLY A 478 4.20 7.53 -8.37
N LEU A 479 3.31 8.51 -8.23
CA LEU A 479 3.60 9.92 -8.51
C LEU A 479 4.70 10.47 -7.59
N ILE A 480 4.62 10.16 -6.29
CA ILE A 480 5.64 10.54 -5.31
C ILE A 480 6.99 9.92 -5.67
N THR A 481 7.02 8.64 -6.02
CA THR A 481 8.24 7.93 -6.43
C THR A 481 8.86 8.56 -7.66
N SER A 482 8.06 9.00 -8.64
CA SER A 482 8.56 9.76 -9.79
C SER A 482 9.27 11.04 -9.36
N CYS A 483 8.62 11.86 -8.52
CA CYS A 483 9.21 13.10 -8.02
C CYS A 483 10.51 12.85 -7.24
N LEU A 484 10.53 11.87 -6.33
CA LEU A 484 11.74 11.51 -5.57
C LEU A 484 12.87 11.04 -6.49
N SER A 485 12.54 10.29 -7.55
CA SER A 485 13.52 9.77 -8.52
C SER A 485 14.16 10.85 -9.36
N LEU A 486 13.40 11.88 -9.77
CA LEU A 486 13.91 13.03 -10.50
C LEU A 486 14.90 13.85 -9.66
N VAL A 487 14.62 13.95 -8.36
CA VAL A 487 15.47 14.67 -7.40
C VAL A 487 16.65 13.80 -6.89
N GLY A 488 16.57 12.48 -7.09
CA GLY A 488 17.54 11.53 -6.54
C GLY A 488 17.43 11.37 -5.03
N LEU A 489 16.22 11.51 -4.49
CA LEU A 489 15.95 11.26 -3.08
C LEU A 489 15.62 9.77 -2.86
N PRO A 490 15.94 9.21 -1.68
CA PRO A 490 15.58 7.86 -1.26
C PRO A 490 14.10 7.61 -1.49
N TRP A 491 13.74 6.51 -2.13
CA TRP A 491 12.34 6.15 -2.28
C TRP A 491 11.72 5.77 -0.94
N MET A 492 10.43 6.07 -0.80
CA MET A 492 9.64 5.77 0.40
C MET A 492 8.52 4.83 0.03
N CYS A 493 8.16 3.91 0.93
CA CYS A 493 7.04 2.99 0.75
C CYS A 493 6.19 2.91 2.02
N GLY A 494 5.05 2.21 1.93
CA GLY A 494 4.13 2.00 3.06
C GLY A 494 4.84 1.35 4.25
N ALA A 495 4.74 2.01 5.40
CA ALA A 495 5.46 1.62 6.60
C ALA A 495 4.49 1.03 7.64
N THR A 496 4.41 -0.30 7.71
CA THR A 496 3.38 -1.02 8.47
C THR A 496 3.41 -0.70 9.96
N VAL A 497 4.59 -0.62 10.55
CA VAL A 497 4.79 -0.40 12.00
C VAL A 497 4.38 1.00 12.41
N GLN A 498 4.82 2.00 11.65
CA GLN A 498 4.48 3.40 11.87
C GLN A 498 2.98 3.60 11.67
N SER A 499 2.40 3.00 10.63
CA SER A 499 0.95 3.04 10.36
C SER A 499 0.13 2.40 11.47
N LEU A 500 0.54 1.24 12.00
CA LEU A 500 -0.12 0.60 13.14
C LEU A 500 0.00 1.42 14.43
N ASN A 501 1.17 2.01 14.68
CA ASN A 501 1.35 2.91 15.82
C ASN A 501 0.48 4.16 15.69
N HIS A 502 0.28 4.67 14.47
CA HIS A 502 -0.61 5.79 14.20
C HIS A 502 -2.07 5.45 14.48
N VAL A 503 -2.57 4.30 14.01
CA VAL A 503 -3.91 3.80 14.36
C VAL A 503 -4.07 3.67 15.87
N ARG A 504 -3.12 3.01 16.54
CA ARG A 504 -3.15 2.81 17.99
C ARG A 504 -3.13 4.12 18.78
N ALA A 505 -2.37 5.12 18.33
CA ALA A 505 -2.33 6.45 18.96
C ALA A 505 -3.65 7.23 18.82
N LEU A 506 -4.42 6.96 17.76
CA LEU A 506 -5.72 7.59 17.51
C LEU A 506 -6.91 6.72 17.95
N THR A 507 -6.64 5.58 18.56
CA THR A 507 -7.65 4.64 19.05
C THR A 507 -8.19 5.09 20.40
N GLU A 508 -9.51 5.15 20.52
CA GLU A 508 -10.18 5.34 21.80
C GLU A 508 -10.49 3.99 22.44
N THR A 509 -9.82 3.69 23.55
CA THR A 509 -10.09 2.50 24.35
C THR A 509 -10.95 2.87 25.56
N ARG A 510 -11.95 2.03 25.85
CA ARG A 510 -12.74 2.09 27.09
C ARG A 510 -12.57 0.78 27.82
N PHE A 511 -12.30 0.87 29.12
CA PHE A 511 -12.25 -0.29 29.97
C PHE A 511 -13.66 -0.87 30.11
N ASN A 512 -13.84 -2.12 29.68
CA ASN A 512 -15.10 -2.81 29.83
C ASN A 512 -15.08 -3.56 31.16
N GLU A 513 -15.90 -3.11 32.11
CA GLU A 513 -15.96 -3.66 33.47
C GLU A 513 -16.42 -5.13 33.50
N ARG A 514 -17.07 -5.62 32.43
CA ARG A 514 -17.58 -6.99 32.34
C ARG A 514 -16.55 -8.00 31.83
N THR A 515 -15.62 -7.58 30.98
CA THR A 515 -14.57 -8.45 30.41
C THR A 515 -13.22 -8.25 31.08
N GLY A 516 -13.04 -7.14 31.81
CA GLY A 516 -11.75 -6.78 32.43
C GLY A 516 -10.69 -6.34 31.40
N GLU A 517 -11.07 -6.16 30.14
CA GLU A 517 -10.17 -5.82 29.04
C GLU A 517 -10.53 -4.45 28.42
N PRO A 518 -9.53 -3.70 27.90
CA PRO A 518 -9.77 -2.46 27.19
C PRO A 518 -10.38 -2.73 25.80
N GLU A 519 -11.63 -2.31 25.58
CA GLU A 519 -12.30 -2.44 24.30
C GLU A 519 -12.10 -1.18 23.43
N ILE A 520 -11.85 -1.37 22.14
CA ILE A 520 -11.76 -0.29 21.15
C ILE A 520 -13.18 0.21 20.81
N ILE A 521 -13.48 1.48 21.12
CA ILE A 521 -14.77 2.12 20.78
C ILE A 521 -14.74 2.63 19.33
N GLY A 522 -13.61 3.18 18.91
CA GLY A 522 -13.41 3.73 17.58
C GLY A 522 -12.07 4.43 17.43
N VAL A 523 -11.72 4.75 16.19
CA VAL A 523 -10.48 5.44 15.82
C VAL A 523 -10.83 6.78 15.18
N THR A 524 -10.12 7.84 15.57
CA THR A 524 -10.23 9.13 14.87
C THR A 524 -9.44 9.06 13.57
N GLU A 525 -10.12 9.03 12.43
CA GLU A 525 -9.47 8.99 11.12
C GLU A 525 -9.19 10.41 10.61
N THR A 526 -7.91 10.77 10.47
CA THR A 526 -7.51 12.11 10.05
C THR A 526 -6.28 12.15 9.13
N ARG A 527 -6.23 13.17 8.27
CA ARG A 527 -5.07 13.53 7.43
C ARG A 527 -4.10 14.48 8.12
N VAL A 528 -4.58 15.23 9.12
CA VAL A 528 -3.82 16.28 9.82
C VAL A 528 -2.59 15.68 10.51
N THR A 529 -2.74 14.53 11.16
CA THR A 529 -1.65 13.85 11.87
C THR A 529 -0.54 13.45 10.93
N GLY A 530 -0.85 12.76 9.83
CA GLY A 530 0.14 12.35 8.85
C GLY A 530 0.86 13.54 8.22
N PHE A 531 0.11 14.55 7.80
CA PHE A 531 0.71 15.76 7.25
C PHE A 531 1.61 16.47 8.27
N ALA A 532 1.14 16.67 9.50
CA ALA A 532 1.88 17.39 10.54
C ALA A 532 3.14 16.63 11.00
N VAL A 533 3.08 15.30 11.15
CA VAL A 533 4.23 14.48 11.50
C VAL A 533 5.33 14.61 10.44
N HIS A 534 4.97 14.48 9.16
CA HIS A 534 5.94 14.60 8.08
C HIS A 534 6.45 16.03 7.88
N ALA A 535 5.60 17.04 8.11
CA ALA A 535 6.03 18.43 8.15
C ALA A 535 7.04 18.69 9.28
N LEU A 536 6.84 18.11 10.47
CA LEU A 536 7.81 18.19 11.57
C LEU A 536 9.13 17.49 11.23
N ILE A 537 9.10 16.31 10.57
CA ILE A 537 10.32 15.63 10.08
C ILE A 537 11.08 16.51 9.08
N CYS A 538 10.36 17.16 8.15
CA CYS A 538 10.96 18.10 7.22
C CYS A 538 11.56 19.32 7.97
N SER A 539 10.89 19.78 9.02
CA SER A 539 11.33 20.90 9.86
C SER A 539 12.55 20.55 10.70
N THR A 540 12.81 19.27 10.99
CA THR A 540 14.03 18.79 11.64
C THR A 540 15.29 19.16 10.84
N LEU A 541 15.18 19.40 9.53
CA LEU A 541 16.28 19.88 8.70
C LEU A 541 16.84 21.24 9.19
N ALA A 542 15.99 22.09 9.79
CA ALA A 542 16.45 23.36 10.38
C ALA A 542 17.20 23.15 11.70
N ILE A 543 17.03 21.99 12.34
CA ILE A 543 17.60 21.65 13.66
C ILE A 543 18.60 20.48 13.54
N LEU A 544 19.18 20.25 12.34
CA LEU A 544 20.20 19.23 12.10
C LEU A 544 21.36 19.25 13.11
N PRO A 545 21.87 20.40 13.58
CA PRO A 545 22.94 20.42 14.57
C PRO A 545 22.56 19.75 15.89
N LEU A 546 21.27 19.77 16.28
CA LEU A 546 20.81 19.17 17.53
C LEU A 546 20.73 17.64 17.43
N LEU A 547 20.51 17.08 16.22
CA LEU A 547 20.50 15.64 16.01
C LEU A 547 21.86 14.99 16.28
N ARG A 548 22.98 15.71 16.12
CA ARG A 548 24.33 15.21 16.43
C ARG A 548 24.51 14.80 17.88
N PHE A 549 23.66 15.29 18.79
CA PHE A 549 23.75 14.97 20.20
C PHE A 549 23.09 13.65 20.59
N VAL A 550 22.27 13.08 19.69
CA VAL A 550 21.58 11.82 19.93
C VAL A 550 22.58 10.67 19.77
N PRO A 551 22.75 9.82 20.80
CA PRO A 551 23.63 8.68 20.73
C PRO A 551 22.96 7.47 20.07
N ILE A 552 23.70 6.75 19.23
CA ILE A 552 23.22 5.55 18.50
C ILE A 552 22.66 4.47 19.45
N PRO A 553 23.24 4.20 20.64
CA PRO A 553 22.68 3.19 21.53
C PRO A 553 21.28 3.51 22.09
N VAL A 554 20.91 4.80 22.23
CA VAL A 554 19.54 5.19 22.60
C VAL A 554 18.56 4.80 21.49
N VAL A 555 18.93 5.01 20.23
CA VAL A 555 18.15 4.57 19.06
C VAL A 555 17.98 3.04 19.07
N ALA A 556 19.06 2.29 19.33
CA ALA A 556 19.00 0.83 19.46
C ALA A 556 18.05 0.37 20.59
N GLY A 557 18.06 1.05 21.74
CA GLY A 557 17.12 0.78 22.84
C GLY A 557 15.65 1.00 22.46
N VAL A 558 15.37 2.05 21.67
CA VAL A 558 14.03 2.29 21.12
C VAL A 558 13.64 1.21 20.10
N PHE A 559 14.57 0.75 19.26
CA PHE A 559 14.31 -0.34 18.31
C PHE A 559 13.98 -1.67 19.01
N LEU A 560 14.67 -2.01 20.10
CA LEU A 560 14.31 -3.16 20.93
C LEU A 560 12.87 -3.04 21.48
N PHE A 561 12.48 -1.85 21.91
CA PHE A 561 11.12 -1.59 22.40
C PHE A 561 10.08 -1.73 21.28
N LEU A 562 10.31 -1.12 20.12
CA LEU A 562 9.43 -1.25 18.95
C LEU A 562 9.31 -2.72 18.51
N GLY A 563 10.44 -3.43 18.42
CA GLY A 563 10.48 -4.86 18.09
C GLY A 563 9.59 -5.68 19.02
N ARG A 564 9.76 -5.55 20.35
CA ARG A 564 8.93 -6.23 21.35
C ARG A 564 7.44 -5.85 21.25
N LYS A 565 7.15 -4.56 21.06
CA LYS A 565 5.77 -4.06 20.98
C LYS A 565 5.04 -4.59 19.74
N LEU A 566 5.76 -4.86 18.65
CA LEU A 566 5.21 -5.49 17.44
C LEU A 566 4.94 -6.98 17.61
N MET A 567 5.72 -7.67 18.45
CA MET A 567 5.41 -9.06 18.81
C MET A 567 4.08 -9.15 19.57
N SER A 568 3.78 -8.14 20.38
CA SER A 568 2.57 -8.08 21.20
C SER A 568 1.33 -7.82 20.33
N GLY A 569 0.50 -8.86 20.19
CA GLY A 569 -0.73 -8.85 19.39
C GLY A 569 -0.62 -9.60 18.06
N ASN A 570 0.53 -10.19 17.74
CA ASN A 570 0.66 -11.09 16.60
C ASN A 570 0.20 -12.50 17.00
N SER A 571 -0.94 -12.95 16.47
CA SER A 571 -1.52 -14.26 16.81
C SER A 571 -0.62 -15.42 16.39
N PHE A 572 0.18 -15.29 15.32
CA PHE A 572 1.18 -16.29 14.96
C PHE A 572 2.24 -16.45 16.06
N LEU A 573 2.82 -15.35 16.55
CA LEU A 573 3.82 -15.41 17.62
C LEU A 573 3.23 -15.91 18.95
N GLN A 574 1.97 -15.58 19.23
CA GLN A 574 1.22 -16.17 20.34
C GLN A 574 1.10 -17.69 20.16
N ARG A 575 0.67 -18.17 18.99
CA ARG A 575 0.60 -19.61 18.68
C ARG A 575 1.93 -20.33 18.85
N ILE A 576 3.07 -19.72 18.49
CA ILE A 576 4.41 -20.31 18.74
C ILE A 576 4.61 -20.54 20.25
N ARG A 577 4.29 -19.55 21.08
CA ARG A 577 4.38 -19.69 22.55
C ARG A 577 3.40 -20.74 23.06
N ASP A 578 2.17 -20.70 22.55
CA ASP A 578 1.07 -21.55 22.99
C ASP A 578 1.27 -23.02 22.55
N CYS A 579 2.11 -23.28 21.53
CA CYS A 579 2.60 -24.63 21.21
C CYS A 579 3.33 -25.30 22.39
N PHE A 580 3.88 -24.54 23.34
CA PHE A 580 4.56 -25.05 24.55
C PHE A 580 3.67 -25.00 25.81
N VAL A 581 2.47 -24.42 25.73
CA VAL A 581 1.55 -24.29 26.88
C VAL A 581 0.70 -25.55 27.04
N GLU A 582 0.32 -25.88 28.27
CA GLU A 582 -0.56 -27.00 28.58
C GLU A 582 -2.03 -26.71 28.19
N LYS A 583 -2.74 -27.69 27.63
CA LYS A 583 -4.11 -27.53 27.10
C LYS A 583 -5.12 -27.03 28.16
N SER A 584 -4.92 -27.44 29.41
CA SER A 584 -5.76 -27.05 30.56
C SER A 584 -5.70 -25.55 30.84
N ARG A 585 -4.55 -24.90 30.59
CA ARG A 585 -4.31 -23.47 30.88
C ARG A 585 -4.70 -22.54 29.72
N LEU A 586 -5.02 -23.09 28.56
CA LEU A 586 -5.47 -22.29 27.41
C LEU A 586 -6.94 -21.85 27.60
N PRO A 587 -7.31 -20.63 27.16
CA PRO A 587 -8.69 -20.17 27.12
C PRO A 587 -9.62 -21.15 26.38
N ALA A 588 -10.91 -21.16 26.74
CA ALA A 588 -11.89 -22.11 26.20
C ALA A 588 -12.13 -21.94 24.69
N ASP A 589 -11.97 -20.73 24.19
CA ASP A 589 -12.12 -20.24 22.81
C ASP A 589 -10.83 -20.35 21.97
N HIS A 590 -9.78 -21.00 22.48
CA HIS A 590 -8.50 -21.10 21.77
C HIS A 590 -8.47 -22.21 20.69
N PRO A 591 -7.89 -21.99 19.47
CA PRO A 591 -7.81 -22.95 18.36
C PRO A 591 -7.42 -24.38 18.70
N ILE A 592 -6.51 -24.52 19.64
CA ILE A 592 -5.99 -25.82 20.10
C ILE A 592 -7.06 -26.69 20.77
N ARG A 593 -8.14 -26.10 21.31
CA ARG A 593 -9.22 -26.85 21.98
C ARG A 593 -10.22 -27.46 21.02
N TYR A 594 -10.60 -26.78 19.94
CA TYR A 594 -11.59 -27.27 18.95
C TYR A 594 -10.97 -28.01 17.75
N ILE A 595 -9.90 -27.49 17.13
CA ILE A 595 -9.26 -28.13 15.95
C ILE A 595 -8.28 -29.25 16.38
N GLY A 596 -7.79 -29.17 17.61
CA GLY A 596 -6.80 -30.09 18.15
C GLY A 596 -5.35 -29.69 17.85
N ARG A 597 -4.44 -30.05 18.78
CA ARG A 597 -3.06 -29.56 18.82
C ARG A 597 -2.22 -29.91 17.58
N LYS A 598 -2.44 -31.09 16.98
CA LYS A 598 -1.67 -31.55 15.81
C LYS A 598 -1.88 -30.62 14.61
N LYS A 599 -3.15 -30.30 14.29
CA LYS A 599 -3.50 -29.43 13.16
C LYS A 599 -3.02 -27.99 13.38
N THR A 600 -3.24 -27.43 14.57
CA THR A 600 -2.73 -26.08 14.90
C THR A 600 -1.21 -26.02 14.81
N ASN A 601 -0.49 -27.05 15.28
CA ASN A 601 0.96 -27.08 15.21
C ASN A 601 1.47 -27.18 13.76
N ILE A 602 0.82 -27.96 12.88
CA ILE A 602 1.20 -28.03 11.45
C ILE A 602 1.10 -26.65 10.80
N PHE A 603 0.02 -25.90 11.08
CA PHE A 603 -0.15 -24.54 10.58
C PHE A 603 0.97 -23.61 11.09
N THR A 604 1.24 -23.63 12.39
CA THR A 604 2.30 -22.81 12.99
C THR A 604 3.70 -23.19 12.49
N VAL A 605 4.00 -24.48 12.31
CA VAL A 605 5.27 -24.95 11.74
C VAL A 605 5.43 -24.48 10.30
N THR A 606 4.35 -24.49 9.51
CA THR A 606 4.37 -23.94 8.15
C THR A 606 4.69 -22.44 8.16
N GLN A 607 4.10 -21.66 9.07
CA GLN A 607 4.42 -20.23 9.25
C GLN A 607 5.88 -20.02 9.69
N ILE A 608 6.41 -20.84 10.61
CA ILE A 608 7.82 -20.79 11.04
C ILE A 608 8.74 -21.08 9.85
N GLY A 609 8.43 -22.09 9.04
CA GLY A 609 9.19 -22.41 7.82
C GLY A 609 9.22 -21.25 6.83
N CYS A 610 8.08 -20.59 6.62
CA CYS A 610 8.00 -19.40 5.76
C CYS A 610 8.82 -18.23 6.33
N LEU A 611 8.73 -17.97 7.64
CA LEU A 611 9.52 -16.94 8.32
C LEU A 611 11.03 -17.21 8.21
N GLY A 612 11.45 -18.47 8.43
CA GLY A 612 12.84 -18.91 8.30
C GLY A 612 13.36 -18.75 6.88
N GLY A 613 12.55 -19.11 5.87
CA GLY A 613 12.87 -18.88 4.46
C GLY A 613 13.08 -17.40 4.16
N LEU A 614 12.14 -16.53 4.55
CA LEU A 614 12.27 -15.08 4.38
C LEU A 614 13.52 -14.52 5.06
N TRP A 615 13.81 -14.99 6.28
CA TRP A 615 15.00 -14.59 7.01
C TRP A 615 16.30 -15.00 6.30
N PHE A 616 16.35 -16.22 5.78
CA PHE A 616 17.50 -16.73 5.02
C PHE A 616 17.76 -15.91 3.76
N PHE A 617 16.72 -15.63 2.97
CA PHE A 617 16.85 -14.82 1.76
C PHE A 617 17.30 -13.38 2.06
N LYS A 618 16.85 -12.84 3.18
CA LYS A 618 17.22 -11.50 3.65
C LYS A 618 18.70 -11.40 4.03
N GLN A 619 19.27 -12.39 4.71
CA GLN A 619 20.67 -12.32 5.17
C GLN A 619 21.69 -12.22 4.03
N ASN A 620 21.35 -12.83 2.90
CA ASN A 620 22.20 -12.84 1.72
C ASN A 620 22.01 -11.53 0.93
N SER A 621 23.02 -10.65 0.95
CA SER A 621 22.95 -9.34 0.28
C SER A 621 22.67 -9.41 -1.23
N THR A 622 23.07 -10.49 -1.89
CA THR A 622 22.84 -10.69 -3.34
C THR A 622 21.41 -11.11 -3.66
N THR A 623 20.80 -11.96 -2.81
CA THR A 623 19.41 -12.41 -2.99
C THR A 623 18.38 -11.49 -2.37
N ALA A 624 18.79 -10.54 -1.51
CA ALA A 624 17.90 -9.55 -0.92
C ALA A 624 17.11 -8.73 -1.97
N ILE A 625 17.64 -8.59 -3.19
CA ILE A 625 16.95 -7.93 -4.31
C ILE A 625 15.69 -8.71 -4.73
N PHE A 626 15.68 -10.04 -4.58
CA PHE A 626 14.53 -10.92 -4.90
C PHE A 626 13.54 -11.07 -3.75
N PHE A 627 13.79 -10.43 -2.61
CA PHE A 627 12.91 -10.51 -1.44
C PHE A 627 11.42 -10.27 -1.73
N PRO A 628 11.01 -9.33 -2.63
CA PRO A 628 9.60 -9.16 -3.00
C PRO A 628 8.97 -10.39 -3.65
N SER A 629 9.73 -11.06 -4.52
CA SER A 629 9.29 -12.29 -5.20
C SER A 629 9.09 -13.42 -4.20
N VAL A 630 9.90 -13.47 -3.14
CA VAL A 630 9.74 -14.45 -2.05
C VAL A 630 8.44 -14.18 -1.27
N ILE A 631 8.06 -12.93 -1.01
CA ILE A 631 6.76 -12.65 -0.37
C ILE A 631 5.60 -13.13 -1.24
N GLY A 632 5.68 -12.94 -2.57
CA GLY A 632 4.71 -13.51 -3.51
C GLY A 632 4.59 -15.04 -3.38
N LEU A 633 5.68 -15.75 -3.10
CA LEU A 633 5.66 -17.19 -2.84
C LEU A 633 4.87 -17.54 -1.57
N LEU A 634 4.89 -16.72 -0.51
CA LEU A 634 4.04 -16.96 0.67
C LEU A 634 2.56 -16.92 0.31
N MET A 635 2.16 -15.98 -0.56
CA MET A 635 0.78 -15.91 -1.04
C MET A 635 0.40 -17.16 -1.83
N LEU A 636 1.32 -17.69 -2.65
CA LEU A 636 1.10 -18.94 -3.40
C LEU A 636 1.01 -20.16 -2.47
N ILE A 637 1.87 -20.25 -1.46
CA ILE A 637 1.81 -21.30 -0.44
C ILE A 637 0.46 -21.26 0.26
N ARG A 638 0.00 -20.08 0.67
CA ARG A 638 -1.32 -19.91 1.27
C ARG A 638 -2.44 -20.28 0.30
N ALA A 639 -2.37 -19.89 -0.96
CA ALA A 639 -3.44 -20.12 -1.93
C ALA A 639 -3.53 -21.58 -2.43
N PHE A 640 -2.41 -22.30 -2.53
CA PHE A 640 -2.36 -23.63 -3.16
C PHE A 640 -1.99 -24.77 -2.22
N VAL A 641 -1.24 -24.51 -1.15
CA VAL A 641 -0.75 -25.55 -0.23
C VAL A 641 -1.66 -25.70 0.98
N LEU A 642 -2.06 -24.59 1.62
CA LEU A 642 -2.92 -24.62 2.81
C LEU A 642 -4.30 -25.27 2.57
N PRO A 643 -5.03 -24.97 1.48
CA PRO A 643 -6.32 -25.59 1.19
C PRO A 643 -6.26 -27.09 0.88
N LYS A 644 -5.06 -27.65 0.64
CA LYS A 644 -4.89 -29.10 0.49
C LYS A 644 -4.79 -29.83 1.82
N VAL A 645 -4.43 -29.11 2.89
CA VAL A 645 -4.17 -29.68 4.23
C VAL A 645 -5.30 -29.35 5.21
N PHE A 646 -5.95 -28.20 5.06
CA PHE A 646 -6.99 -27.70 5.95
C PHE A 646 -8.31 -27.47 5.19
N THR A 647 -9.44 -27.69 5.88
CA THR A 647 -10.76 -27.28 5.36
C THR A 647 -10.98 -25.78 5.55
N GLU A 648 -11.93 -25.20 4.82
CA GLU A 648 -12.23 -23.77 4.92
C GLU A 648 -12.69 -23.38 6.34
N ASP A 649 -13.51 -24.21 6.98
CA ASP A 649 -13.95 -23.99 8.36
C ASP A 649 -12.77 -23.99 9.33
N GLU A 650 -11.79 -24.90 9.15
CA GLU A 650 -10.57 -24.95 9.96
C GLU A 650 -9.67 -23.72 9.75
N LEU A 651 -9.65 -23.15 8.54
CA LEU A 651 -8.90 -21.92 8.26
C LEU A 651 -9.57 -20.69 8.88
N ILE A 652 -10.90 -20.61 8.86
CA ILE A 652 -11.68 -19.58 9.54
C ILE A 652 -11.42 -19.62 11.05
N ASP A 653 -11.44 -20.83 11.60
CA ASP A 653 -11.15 -21.15 12.99
C ASP A 653 -9.71 -20.79 13.42
N LEU A 654 -8.73 -20.89 12.51
CA LEU A 654 -7.37 -20.40 12.71
C LEU A 654 -7.22 -18.87 12.53
N GLY A 655 -8.32 -18.20 12.19
CA GLY A 655 -8.41 -16.75 11.99
C GLY A 655 -8.03 -16.29 10.58
N ASP A 656 -7.85 -17.18 9.62
CA ASP A 656 -7.43 -16.87 8.22
C ASP A 656 -8.51 -17.26 7.18
N PRO A 657 -9.69 -16.60 7.17
CA PRO A 657 -10.75 -16.91 6.21
C PRO A 657 -10.28 -16.69 4.77
N SER A 658 -10.70 -17.55 3.83
CA SER A 658 -10.44 -17.34 2.41
C SER A 658 -11.18 -16.11 1.89
N PRO A 659 -10.56 -15.34 0.97
CA PRO A 659 -11.21 -14.20 0.36
C PRO A 659 -12.39 -14.65 -0.52
N ASN A 660 -13.56 -14.05 -0.31
CA ASN A 660 -14.78 -14.29 -1.11
C ASN A 660 -14.76 -13.62 -2.50
#